data_AF-A0A135TRA3-F1
#
_entry.id   AF-A0A135TRA3-F1
#
_cell.length_a   1.000
_cell.length_b   1.000
_cell.length_c   1.000
_cell.angle_alpha   90.00
_cell.angle_beta   90.00
_cell.angle_gamma   90.00
#
_symmetry.space_group_name_H-M   'P 1'
#
loop_
_entity.id
_entity.type
_entity.pdbx_description
1 polymer ?
#
loop_
_entity_poly.entity_id
_entity_poly.type
_entity_poly.pdbx_seq_one_letter_code
_entity_poly.pdbx_strand_id
1 'polypeptide(L)'
;MPSDRDHRYESVPPIPSYDEALATSGPADPSEWQQPPRSPLDDRSQAETESQSLLNRNGLATSSRRPNGYRPPTVETDDEDSSWGSDDDGDETAYVRREMQELEIGDADDRSRPSIWGKRIPFALSLSRWKWSWRWRMPNLRPTIRLPSGSADNSNNSNEANATTTRPRFTFPQWDKDKARTAIIIFARVFAVVFVMGILYALFMSDLFTSMARRMNGGLRFNPEDVRLYVQQNVEGRRLKASVAHYTKYAHMAGTEGDYALAMDVESMFTRAGLDYVNVDEYYVYMNYPKAGGRAVEIMGDDGKPKWSAKLEEEEIGGEAAGHQTFVFHGLSKSGDVKGPLIYANYGARSDFKKLADHGIDTKGAIALVRYYGTQANLALKVKAAEDAGFAGCIVYSDPADDGFRLGDVAPNGRFMPADGVQRGSVALSNWVLGDPLTPGWESKKNLPRMKPDESKGLTKIPSLPLAWRDAQILLQHLKGHGEQVPKEWAGGVPDIAEWWTGNLSSPIVRLKNDNDVVEQKGIWNVYGKIEGIEQDQKSIIIGNHRDAWSFGATEPHSGTAVLIEMARIFGTLVSKGWRPLRSIEFMSWDAEEYNMIGSTEFVEHNDELLRQNAFAYINLDSAVAGSEFHAAGSPVFKQAVLRVIDRVFDAGLNATVRDLWNQREGDLEELGMDGDWVPFQNIAGTSSLDLGFRGARFPAQSSYDNYEWVQRIGDPEFAYHVMMGQIVGLLILELADKPILPFDMVGYSERIERYINDLANFCEHMGAGTQDKFSLEPLKKLIAETKVNVKGFSMWEMTWESTVMGGGGWESGDMGDKRIQFNNHMADFETALLDLEQGGGIPNRTQFRHVIFGPQAWSGNKPVTFAAIRDAVEAGNWELANKLVEKTARIIQNATNALSEWEKAAESS
;
A
#
# COMPACT_ATOMS: atom_id res chain seq x y z
N MET A 1 -25.89 -8.08 -44.80
CA MET A 1 -26.08 -7.25 -46.01
C MET A 1 -27.38 -6.49 -45.81
N PRO A 2 -27.37 -5.16 -45.90
CA PRO A 2 -27.12 -4.43 -47.15
C PRO A 2 -25.69 -3.87 -47.27
N SER A 3 -25.48 -3.00 -48.26
CA SER A 3 -24.22 -2.36 -48.68
C SER A 3 -24.46 -0.86 -48.98
N ASP A 4 -23.41 -0.05 -48.81
CA ASP A 4 -23.13 1.28 -49.40
C ASP A 4 -24.28 2.31 -49.49
N ARG A 5 -24.15 3.52 -48.92
CA ARG A 5 -23.25 4.58 -49.41
C ARG A 5 -23.11 5.80 -48.46
N ASP A 6 -22.19 6.68 -48.85
CA ASP A 6 -22.05 8.10 -48.45
C ASP A 6 -21.68 8.38 -46.98
N HIS A 7 -20.38 8.34 -46.71
CA HIS A 7 -19.74 9.22 -45.73
C HIS A 7 -18.78 10.16 -46.47
N ARG A 8 -18.96 11.47 -46.29
CA ARG A 8 -18.02 12.50 -46.73
C ARG A 8 -17.25 12.96 -45.49
N TYR A 9 -15.93 13.05 -45.58
CA TYR A 9 -15.13 13.67 -44.54
C TYR A 9 -15.36 15.20 -44.58
N GLU A 10 -15.75 15.77 -43.44
CA GLU A 10 -15.53 17.19 -43.18
C GLU A 10 -14.16 17.36 -42.50
N SER A 11 -13.52 18.50 -42.74
CA SER A 11 -12.11 18.73 -42.38
C SER A 11 -11.95 19.18 -40.93
N VAL A 12 -11.03 18.53 -40.21
CA VAL A 12 -10.59 18.94 -38.87
C VAL A 12 -10.01 20.38 -38.92
N PRO A 13 -10.30 21.26 -37.93
CA PRO A 13 -9.63 22.56 -37.83
C PRO A 13 -8.12 22.41 -37.59
N PRO A 14 -7.28 23.37 -38.02
CA PRO A 14 -5.86 23.34 -37.71
C PRO A 14 -5.62 23.53 -36.20
N ILE A 15 -4.60 22.85 -35.68
CA ILE A 15 -4.11 23.01 -34.31
C ILE A 15 -3.47 24.41 -34.20
N PRO A 16 -3.77 25.21 -33.14
CA PRO A 16 -3.18 26.53 -32.96
C PRO A 16 -1.66 26.46 -32.74
N SER A 17 -0.97 27.53 -33.10
CA SER A 17 0.49 27.62 -32.95
C SER A 17 0.93 27.90 -31.51
N TYR A 18 2.18 27.55 -31.20
CA TYR A 18 2.76 27.72 -29.86
C TYR A 18 2.70 29.17 -29.36
N ASP A 19 2.86 30.15 -30.26
CA ASP A 19 2.83 31.58 -29.93
C ASP A 19 1.41 32.10 -29.67
N GLU A 20 0.38 31.51 -30.30
CA GLU A 20 -1.04 31.83 -30.03
C GLU A 20 -1.47 31.36 -28.63
N ALA A 21 -0.83 30.32 -28.08
CA ALA A 21 -1.11 29.82 -26.72
C ALA A 21 -0.51 30.69 -25.60
N LEU A 22 0.39 31.63 -25.92
CA LEU A 22 1.15 32.42 -24.93
C LEU A 22 0.79 33.92 -24.89
N ALA A 23 -0.07 34.40 -25.80
CA ALA A 23 -0.36 35.82 -25.98
C ALA A 23 -1.37 36.39 -24.95
N THR A 24 -0.94 36.67 -23.72
CA THR A 24 -1.77 37.30 -22.67
C THR A 24 -1.27 38.68 -22.20
N SER A 25 -1.51 39.74 -22.99
CA SER A 25 -1.71 41.12 -22.48
C SER A 25 -2.11 42.12 -23.59
N GLY A 26 -3.08 42.99 -23.31
CA GLY A 26 -3.56 44.04 -24.24
C GLY A 26 -4.81 44.77 -23.71
N PRO A 27 -4.86 46.12 -23.59
CA PRO A 27 -5.86 46.81 -22.76
C PRO A 27 -6.87 47.71 -23.50
N ALA A 28 -8.01 47.98 -22.85
CA ALA A 28 -8.87 49.15 -23.08
C ALA A 28 -9.68 49.51 -21.80
N ASP A 29 -9.93 50.80 -21.58
CA ASP A 29 -10.66 51.38 -20.42
C ASP A 29 -11.77 52.37 -20.93
N PRO A 30 -12.39 53.32 -20.19
CA PRO A 30 -13.81 53.18 -19.84
C PRO A 30 -14.77 54.31 -20.33
N SER A 31 -16.08 53.97 -20.42
CA SER A 31 -17.25 54.87 -20.55
C SER A 31 -18.55 54.02 -20.45
N GLU A 32 -19.80 54.46 -20.29
CA GLU A 32 -20.54 55.61 -19.68
C GLU A 32 -22.04 55.14 -19.66
N TRP A 33 -23.03 55.60 -18.88
CA TRP A 33 -23.20 56.62 -17.82
C TRP A 33 -24.42 56.24 -16.92
N GLN A 34 -24.52 56.87 -15.75
CA GLN A 34 -25.75 57.22 -14.99
C GLN A 34 -26.55 56.15 -14.19
N GLN A 35 -27.09 56.64 -13.07
CA GLN A 35 -27.92 55.99 -12.03
C GLN A 35 -29.24 56.79 -11.86
N PRO A 36 -30.01 56.70 -10.74
CA PRO A 36 -30.82 55.59 -10.20
C PRO A 36 -32.33 56.01 -10.09
N PRO A 37 -33.17 55.33 -9.28
CA PRO A 37 -33.57 55.94 -7.99
C PRO A 37 -33.62 54.95 -6.78
N ARG A 38 -34.11 55.40 -5.60
CA ARG A 38 -33.90 54.79 -4.26
C ARG A 38 -35.19 54.39 -3.50
N SER A 39 -35.11 53.31 -2.69
CA SER A 39 -35.71 53.06 -1.33
C SER A 39 -37.23 53.28 -1.09
N PRO A 40 -37.87 52.99 0.08
CA PRO A 40 -37.41 52.83 1.50
C PRO A 40 -37.60 51.39 2.07
N LEU A 41 -37.32 50.99 3.33
CA LEU A 41 -37.14 51.62 4.68
C LEU A 41 -35.89 51.02 5.37
N ASP A 42 -35.04 51.75 6.10
CA ASP A 42 -35.14 52.26 7.51
C ASP A 42 -35.15 51.15 8.61
N ASP A 43 -34.43 51.25 9.74
CA ASP A 43 -33.94 52.48 10.39
C ASP A 43 -32.70 52.34 11.34
N ARG A 44 -31.86 53.40 11.41
CA ARG A 44 -30.85 53.89 12.42
C ARG A 44 -29.95 52.91 13.22
N SER A 45 -28.72 53.26 13.66
CA SER A 45 -27.80 54.42 13.52
C SER A 45 -26.42 53.99 14.07
N GLN A 46 -25.21 54.22 13.50
CA GLN A 46 -24.58 55.32 12.74
C GLN A 46 -24.03 56.49 13.59
N ALA A 47 -22.73 56.42 13.92
CA ALA A 47 -21.73 57.49 14.22
C ALA A 47 -20.39 56.79 14.60
N GLU A 48 -19.18 57.25 14.27
CA GLU A 48 -18.72 58.36 13.42
C GLU A 48 -17.26 58.13 12.93
N THR A 49 -16.83 58.88 11.91
CA THR A 49 -15.46 59.28 11.46
C THR A 49 -14.22 58.89 12.30
N GLU A 50 -12.97 58.78 11.81
CA GLU A 50 -12.24 58.75 10.52
C GLU A 50 -10.72 58.93 10.85
N SER A 51 -9.82 58.31 10.09
CA SER A 51 -8.44 58.79 9.81
C SER A 51 -7.32 58.77 10.88
N GLN A 52 -6.07 58.71 10.38
CA GLN A 52 -4.78 59.03 11.05
C GLN A 52 -4.35 58.15 12.26
N SER A 53 -3.08 58.18 12.74
CA SER A 53 -1.75 58.22 12.10
C SER A 53 -0.68 58.06 13.20
N LEU A 54 0.42 57.36 12.91
CA LEU A 54 1.75 57.38 13.57
C LEU A 54 1.92 57.97 14.99
N LEU A 55 2.32 57.10 15.96
CA LEU A 55 3.27 57.33 17.09
C LEU A 55 3.02 58.56 18.04
N ASN A 56 3.02 58.46 19.38
CA ASN A 56 4.20 58.11 20.21
C ASN A 56 3.97 58.23 21.76
N ARG A 57 4.58 57.33 22.56
CA ARG A 57 5.19 57.50 23.92
C ARG A 57 4.43 57.72 25.26
N ASN A 58 5.00 57.06 26.29
CA ASN A 58 5.04 57.31 27.76
C ASN A 58 3.75 57.05 28.59
N GLY A 59 3.77 56.46 29.81
CA GLY A 59 4.82 55.85 30.67
C GLY A 59 4.16 54.85 31.68
N LEU A 60 4.76 54.29 32.74
CA LEU A 60 6.03 54.54 33.46
C LEU A 60 6.36 53.38 34.46
N ALA A 61 7.62 52.90 34.50
CA ALA A 61 8.28 52.13 35.59
C ALA A 61 7.74 50.72 36.01
N THR A 62 8.46 49.78 36.65
CA THR A 62 9.82 49.72 37.29
C THR A 62 10.65 48.46 36.90
N SER A 63 11.87 48.35 37.46
CA SER A 63 12.98 47.38 37.21
C SER A 63 12.74 45.90 37.65
N SER A 64 13.61 44.89 37.39
CA SER A 64 15.09 44.93 37.35
C SER A 64 15.86 43.73 36.74
N ARG A 65 17.13 44.00 36.37
CA ARG A 65 18.35 43.12 36.29
C ARG A 65 18.47 42.02 35.21
N ARG A 66 19.50 42.19 34.36
CA ARG A 66 20.35 41.14 33.72
C ARG A 66 21.78 41.23 34.30
N PRO A 67 22.71 40.31 33.96
CA PRO A 67 23.70 40.68 32.93
C PRO A 67 24.19 39.54 32.02
N ASN A 68 24.61 39.91 30.79
CA ASN A 68 25.53 39.23 29.85
C ASN A 68 25.21 37.79 29.37
N GLY A 69 25.47 37.42 28.11
CA GLY A 69 25.91 38.22 26.96
C GLY A 69 26.32 37.34 25.76
N TYR A 70 25.92 37.71 24.55
CA TYR A 70 26.27 37.01 23.30
C TYR A 70 26.52 38.03 22.18
N ARG A 71 27.43 37.72 21.25
CA ARG A 71 27.73 38.51 20.04
C ARG A 71 27.41 37.65 18.81
N PRO A 72 26.58 38.11 17.86
CA PRO A 72 26.57 37.52 16.53
C PRO A 72 27.85 37.89 15.77
N PRO A 73 28.36 37.03 14.87
CA PRO A 73 29.38 37.41 13.90
C PRO A 73 28.80 38.35 12.83
N THR A 74 29.64 39.22 12.27
CA THR A 74 29.30 40.10 11.15
C THR A 74 29.49 39.42 9.81
N VAL A 75 28.72 39.85 8.80
CA VAL A 75 29.02 39.57 7.39
C VAL A 75 30.24 40.40 6.99
N GLU A 76 31.20 39.78 6.33
CA GLU A 76 32.21 40.47 5.52
C GLU A 76 32.02 40.04 4.06
N THR A 77 31.89 41.02 3.19
CA THR A 77 31.89 40.90 1.72
C THR A 77 33.28 41.23 1.23
N ASP A 78 33.84 40.39 0.36
CA ASP A 78 34.94 40.78 -0.52
C ASP A 78 34.53 40.43 -1.95
N ASP A 79 34.44 41.46 -2.80
CA ASP A 79 34.25 41.34 -4.24
C ASP A 79 35.63 41.33 -4.92
N GLU A 80 35.90 40.36 -5.80
CA GLU A 80 36.78 40.60 -6.96
C GLU A 80 36.12 40.03 -8.22
N ASP A 81 36.30 40.75 -9.33
CA ASP A 81 35.44 40.71 -10.52
C ASP A 81 36.27 40.72 -11.81
N SER A 82 35.66 40.32 -12.94
CA SER A 82 36.24 40.16 -14.29
C SER A 82 37.30 39.05 -14.43
N SER A 83 37.54 38.45 -15.60
CA SER A 83 36.98 38.58 -16.96
C SER A 83 37.01 37.15 -17.59
N TRP A 84 36.27 36.74 -18.62
CA TRP A 84 36.02 37.33 -19.95
C TRP A 84 34.64 36.86 -20.47
N GLY A 85 34.06 37.52 -21.48
CA GLY A 85 32.78 37.13 -22.09
C GLY A 85 32.76 37.19 -23.62
N SER A 86 31.57 37.00 -24.20
CA SER A 86 31.19 37.12 -25.65
C SER A 86 31.86 36.14 -26.63
N ASP A 87 31.17 35.50 -27.59
CA ASP A 87 29.74 35.42 -27.97
C ASP A 87 29.51 34.05 -28.69
N ASP A 88 28.24 33.70 -28.97
CA ASP A 88 27.69 33.24 -30.29
C ASP A 88 26.50 32.24 -30.13
N ASP A 89 25.65 32.14 -31.15
CA ASP A 89 24.31 31.52 -31.13
C ASP A 89 24.22 30.05 -31.61
N GLY A 90 23.26 29.29 -31.08
CA GLY A 90 22.43 28.35 -31.89
C GLY A 90 22.65 26.82 -31.81
N ASP A 91 21.61 26.10 -32.25
CA ASP A 91 21.56 24.70 -32.70
C ASP A 91 22.11 23.53 -31.82
N GLU A 92 21.39 23.15 -30.76
CA GLU A 92 21.49 21.78 -30.17
C GLU A 92 20.15 21.01 -30.02
N THR A 93 19.07 21.42 -30.69
CA THR A 93 17.78 20.67 -30.70
C THR A 93 17.57 19.77 -31.93
N ALA A 94 18.51 19.74 -32.88
CA ALA A 94 18.36 19.05 -34.16
C ALA A 94 18.88 17.59 -34.20
N TYR A 95 19.68 17.16 -33.20
CA TYR A 95 20.48 15.93 -33.33
C TYR A 95 19.74 14.61 -32.98
N VAL A 96 18.80 14.65 -32.03
CA VAL A 96 18.11 13.44 -31.51
C VAL A 96 17.12 12.83 -32.51
N ARG A 97 16.71 13.57 -33.57
CA ARG A 97 15.71 13.10 -34.56
C ARG A 97 16.34 12.34 -35.75
N ARG A 98 17.57 11.83 -35.66
CA ARG A 98 18.28 11.20 -36.81
C ARG A 98 18.82 9.78 -36.59
N GLU A 99 18.49 9.10 -35.49
CA GLU A 99 18.88 7.68 -35.27
C GLU A 99 17.69 6.69 -35.26
N MET A 100 16.46 7.13 -35.57
CA MET A 100 15.27 6.26 -35.66
C MET A 100 14.92 5.75 -37.08
N GLN A 101 15.84 5.85 -38.04
CA GLN A 101 15.62 5.34 -39.41
C GLN A 101 16.88 4.73 -40.03
N GLU A 102 17.32 3.56 -39.54
CA GLU A 102 18.06 2.59 -40.35
C GLU A 102 17.95 1.17 -39.77
N LEU A 103 17.99 0.16 -40.66
CA LEU A 103 18.05 -1.31 -40.39
C LEU A 103 16.78 -2.02 -39.84
N GLU A 104 15.81 -2.27 -40.74
CA GLU A 104 14.99 -3.49 -40.70
C GLU A 104 15.71 -4.70 -41.38
N ILE A 105 15.04 -5.86 -41.37
CA ILE A 105 15.22 -7.07 -42.21
C ILE A 105 16.21 -8.13 -41.68
N GLY A 106 15.68 -9.31 -41.33
CA GLY A 106 16.45 -10.47 -40.87
C GLY A 106 15.68 -11.79 -40.64
N ASP A 107 14.62 -12.08 -41.40
CA ASP A 107 13.80 -13.30 -41.24
C ASP A 107 14.27 -14.52 -42.08
N ALA A 108 14.29 -15.71 -41.46
CA ALA A 108 13.70 -16.99 -41.97
C ALA A 108 14.19 -18.25 -41.20
N ASP A 109 13.24 -19.09 -40.74
CA ASP A 109 13.24 -20.57 -40.52
C ASP A 109 14.51 -21.31 -39.98
N ASP A 110 14.43 -22.26 -39.02
CA ASP A 110 13.65 -23.50 -39.18
C ASP A 110 13.44 -24.37 -37.89
N ARG A 111 12.27 -25.01 -37.79
CA ARG A 111 11.90 -26.32 -37.17
C ARG A 111 12.50 -26.84 -35.82
N SER A 112 11.68 -26.71 -34.77
CA SER A 112 11.16 -27.79 -33.89
C SER A 112 12.07 -28.85 -33.20
N ARG A 113 12.04 -28.90 -31.85
CA ARG A 113 11.46 -30.02 -31.04
C ARG A 113 11.56 -29.78 -29.51
N PRO A 114 10.71 -30.41 -28.66
CA PRO A 114 10.69 -30.22 -27.21
C PRO A 114 11.54 -31.25 -26.44
N SER A 115 11.96 -30.91 -25.21
CA SER A 115 12.63 -31.83 -24.27
C SER A 115 11.86 -31.96 -22.95
N ILE A 116 11.25 -33.12 -22.74
CA ILE A 116 10.70 -33.54 -21.44
C ILE A 116 11.85 -34.01 -20.55
N TRP A 117 11.99 -33.46 -19.34
CA TRP A 117 12.44 -34.24 -18.18
C TRP A 117 12.06 -33.58 -16.86
N GLY A 118 11.71 -34.41 -15.88
CA GLY A 118 11.56 -33.97 -14.50
C GLY A 118 11.72 -35.15 -13.55
N LYS A 119 12.55 -34.98 -12.51
CA LYS A 119 12.39 -35.65 -11.20
C LYS A 119 13.39 -35.15 -10.16
N ARG A 120 12.83 -34.91 -8.98
CA ARG A 120 13.44 -34.70 -7.66
C ARG A 120 14.72 -35.54 -7.43
N ILE A 121 15.76 -34.90 -6.87
CA ILE A 121 16.69 -35.50 -5.89
C ILE A 121 16.94 -34.44 -4.80
N PRO A 122 16.79 -34.76 -3.49
CA PRO A 122 17.11 -33.85 -2.40
C PRO A 122 18.60 -33.91 -2.02
N PHE A 123 19.16 -32.81 -1.51
CA PHE A 123 20.52 -32.77 -0.96
C PHE A 123 20.52 -32.47 0.54
N ALA A 124 20.71 -33.52 1.35
CA ALA A 124 21.26 -33.37 2.69
C ALA A 124 22.78 -33.56 2.61
N LEU A 125 23.57 -32.56 3.00
CA LEU A 125 25.03 -32.61 2.97
C LEU A 125 25.61 -32.78 4.37
N SER A 126 25.98 -34.01 4.72
CA SER A 126 26.84 -34.26 5.87
C SER A 126 28.31 -33.99 5.53
N LEU A 127 29.05 -33.40 6.47
CA LEU A 127 30.43 -32.96 6.25
C LEU A 127 31.41 -34.13 6.10
N SER A 128 31.85 -34.39 4.87
CA SER A 128 32.87 -35.42 4.60
C SER A 128 34.29 -34.89 4.85
N ARG A 129 34.94 -35.41 5.91
CA ARG A 129 36.35 -35.12 6.22
C ARG A 129 37.31 -35.76 5.20
N TRP A 130 37.66 -35.06 4.12
CA TRP A 130 38.71 -35.50 3.20
C TRP A 130 40.06 -34.80 3.44
N LYS A 131 41.13 -35.61 3.61
CA LYS A 131 42.50 -35.13 3.80
C LYS A 131 43.18 -34.91 2.45
N TRP A 132 43.67 -33.69 2.20
CA TRP A 132 44.53 -33.39 1.05
C TRP A 132 46.00 -33.75 1.33
N SER A 133 46.68 -34.34 0.35
CA SER A 133 48.11 -34.70 0.45
C SER A 133 48.81 -34.79 -0.92
N TRP A 134 48.65 -33.77 -1.77
CA TRP A 134 49.27 -33.73 -3.10
C TRP A 134 50.65 -33.06 -3.13
N ARG A 135 51.63 -33.80 -3.65
CA ARG A 135 52.94 -33.29 -4.09
C ARG A 135 52.94 -33.20 -5.61
N TRP A 136 53.44 -32.10 -6.17
CA TRP A 136 53.56 -31.96 -7.63
C TRP A 136 54.53 -33.00 -8.23
N ARG A 137 54.14 -33.58 -9.37
CA ARG A 137 55.02 -34.34 -10.28
C ARG A 137 54.92 -33.72 -11.67
N MET A 138 56.05 -33.26 -12.19
CA MET A 138 56.15 -32.79 -13.59
C MET A 138 56.14 -33.99 -14.55
N PRO A 139 55.33 -34.00 -15.62
CA PRO A 139 55.42 -34.99 -16.68
C PRO A 139 56.62 -34.71 -17.59
N ASN A 140 57.39 -35.75 -17.93
CA ASN A 140 58.49 -35.64 -18.89
C ASN A 140 57.98 -35.85 -20.33
N LEU A 141 58.35 -34.95 -21.24
CA LEU A 141 58.34 -35.22 -22.69
C LEU A 141 59.77 -35.16 -23.23
N ARG A 142 60.15 -36.19 -24.00
CA ARG A 142 61.48 -36.35 -24.62
C ARG A 142 61.40 -36.07 -26.12
N PRO A 143 62.37 -35.36 -26.73
CA PRO A 143 62.72 -35.55 -28.13
C PRO A 143 63.82 -36.62 -28.24
N THR A 144 63.58 -37.69 -29.00
CA THR A 144 64.62 -38.65 -29.39
C THR A 144 65.27 -38.22 -30.70
N ILE A 145 66.58 -37.94 -30.69
CA ILE A 145 67.38 -37.77 -31.90
C ILE A 145 68.45 -38.87 -31.93
N ARG A 146 68.53 -39.60 -33.05
CA ARG A 146 69.59 -40.58 -33.32
C ARG A 146 70.77 -39.88 -34.00
N LEU A 147 71.99 -40.14 -33.53
CA LEU A 147 73.23 -39.75 -34.20
C LEU A 147 73.67 -40.86 -35.17
N PRO A 148 74.00 -40.52 -36.43
CA PRO A 148 74.85 -41.34 -37.28
C PRO A 148 76.27 -40.76 -37.31
N SER A 149 77.23 -41.39 -36.63
CA SER A 149 78.65 -41.03 -36.71
C SER A 149 79.34 -41.76 -37.87
N GLY A 150 79.63 -41.03 -38.95
CA GLY A 150 80.61 -41.46 -39.97
C GLY A 150 82.05 -41.38 -39.45
N SER A 151 82.98 -42.06 -40.10
CA SER A 151 84.31 -42.40 -39.55
C SER A 151 85.50 -41.67 -40.16
N ALA A 152 86.58 -41.63 -39.37
CA ALA A 152 88.01 -41.61 -39.76
C ALA A 152 88.71 -40.28 -40.16
N ASP A 153 89.73 -39.98 -39.35
CA ASP A 153 91.14 -39.71 -39.69
C ASP A 153 91.69 -38.39 -40.29
N ASN A 154 92.85 -38.05 -39.70
CA ASN A 154 94.08 -37.46 -40.26
C ASN A 154 94.26 -35.93 -40.44
N SER A 155 94.89 -35.35 -39.40
CA SER A 155 96.30 -34.85 -39.39
C SER A 155 96.75 -33.53 -40.06
N ASN A 156 97.68 -32.89 -39.33
CA ASN A 156 98.80 -32.04 -39.75
C ASN A 156 98.61 -30.67 -40.44
N ASN A 157 99.06 -29.65 -39.67
CA ASN A 157 99.99 -28.57 -40.04
C ASN A 157 99.57 -27.31 -40.83
N SER A 158 100.27 -26.23 -40.43
CA SER A 158 100.76 -25.08 -41.20
C SER A 158 99.80 -24.03 -41.80
N ASN A 159 99.97 -22.83 -41.26
CA ASN A 159 100.19 -21.55 -41.97
C ASN A 159 99.08 -20.86 -42.80
N GLU A 160 98.91 -19.58 -42.43
CA GLU A 160 98.76 -18.39 -43.29
C GLU A 160 97.51 -18.17 -44.18
N ALA A 161 96.87 -17.04 -43.87
CA ALA A 161 96.43 -15.98 -44.80
C ALA A 161 95.24 -16.17 -45.76
N ASN A 162 94.20 -15.37 -45.45
CA ASN A 162 93.38 -14.57 -46.38
C ASN A 162 92.25 -15.22 -47.23
N ALA A 163 91.39 -14.31 -47.71
CA ALA A 163 90.44 -14.44 -48.83
C ALA A 163 89.18 -15.34 -48.66
N THR A 164 88.24 -14.82 -47.87
CA THR A 164 86.81 -14.62 -48.26
C THR A 164 86.09 -15.66 -49.15
N THR A 165 85.01 -16.25 -48.63
CA THR A 165 83.73 -16.33 -49.37
C THR A 165 82.53 -16.44 -48.42
N THR A 166 81.34 -16.01 -48.87
CA THR A 166 80.20 -15.67 -48.00
C THR A 166 79.08 -16.72 -47.98
N ARG A 167 78.53 -16.99 -46.79
CA ARG A 167 77.15 -17.47 -46.58
C ARG A 167 76.58 -16.89 -45.28
N PRO A 168 75.45 -16.18 -45.28
CA PRO A 168 74.85 -15.69 -44.04
C PRO A 168 74.19 -16.84 -43.27
N ARG A 169 74.60 -17.04 -42.01
CA ARG A 169 73.84 -17.81 -41.03
C ARG A 169 73.24 -16.83 -40.02
N PHE A 170 71.93 -16.93 -39.80
CA PHE A 170 71.25 -16.13 -38.78
C PHE A 170 71.65 -16.66 -37.39
N THR A 171 72.63 -16.00 -36.76
CA THR A 171 73.04 -16.32 -35.39
C THR A 171 72.14 -15.60 -34.40
N PHE A 172 71.43 -16.34 -33.55
CA PHE A 172 70.84 -15.76 -32.34
C PHE A 172 71.93 -15.02 -31.55
N PRO A 173 71.68 -13.80 -31.05
CA PRO A 173 72.64 -13.10 -30.21
C PRO A 173 72.99 -13.97 -29.00
N GLN A 174 74.28 -14.20 -28.75
CA GLN A 174 74.71 -14.76 -27.47
C GLN A 174 74.37 -13.74 -26.39
N TRP A 175 73.31 -14.00 -25.64
CA TRP A 175 72.90 -13.13 -24.55
C TRP A 175 73.95 -13.22 -23.45
N ASP A 176 74.76 -12.17 -23.39
CA ASP A 176 75.78 -11.91 -22.38
C ASP A 176 75.23 -12.21 -20.98
N LYS A 177 75.87 -13.11 -20.24
CA LYS A 177 75.24 -13.81 -19.10
C LYS A 177 74.80 -12.87 -17.99
N ASP A 178 75.50 -11.74 -17.82
CA ASP A 178 75.13 -10.74 -16.81
C ASP A 178 74.05 -9.78 -17.32
N LYS A 179 73.96 -9.53 -18.64
CA LYS A 179 72.78 -8.87 -19.24
C LYS A 179 71.54 -9.76 -19.18
N ALA A 180 71.69 -11.09 -19.26
CA ALA A 180 70.58 -12.03 -19.10
C ALA A 180 70.05 -12.02 -17.65
N ARG A 181 70.95 -12.02 -16.67
CA ARG A 181 70.60 -11.88 -15.25
C ARG A 181 69.88 -10.56 -14.95
N THR A 182 70.39 -9.43 -15.45
CA THR A 182 69.73 -8.13 -15.28
C THR A 182 68.34 -8.10 -15.94
N ALA A 183 68.19 -8.66 -17.14
CA ALA A 183 66.89 -8.78 -17.81
C ALA A 183 65.90 -9.64 -17.00
N ILE A 184 66.34 -10.77 -16.44
CA ILE A 184 65.51 -11.62 -15.56
C ILE A 184 65.09 -10.89 -14.28
N ILE A 185 66.00 -10.11 -13.66
CA ILE A 185 65.69 -9.31 -12.46
C ILE A 185 64.68 -8.19 -12.78
N ILE A 186 64.81 -7.53 -13.93
CA ILE A 186 63.85 -6.52 -14.39
C ILE A 186 62.49 -7.18 -14.66
N PHE A 187 62.45 -8.31 -15.38
CA PHE A 187 61.22 -9.03 -15.66
C PHE A 187 60.53 -9.53 -14.38
N ALA A 188 61.29 -10.05 -13.41
CA ALA A 188 60.76 -10.45 -12.10
C ALA A 188 60.19 -9.27 -11.30
N ARG A 189 60.81 -8.08 -11.37
CA ARG A 189 60.29 -6.85 -10.75
C ARG A 189 59.01 -6.35 -11.43
N VAL A 190 58.98 -6.31 -12.77
CA VAL A 190 57.79 -5.92 -13.53
C VAL A 190 56.66 -6.92 -13.29
N PHE A 191 56.94 -8.23 -13.30
CA PHE A 191 55.95 -9.26 -12.95
C PHE A 191 55.43 -9.10 -11.53
N ALA A 192 56.29 -8.83 -10.54
CA ALA A 192 55.85 -8.59 -9.17
C ALA A 192 54.95 -7.34 -9.05
N VAL A 193 55.28 -6.24 -9.74
CA VAL A 193 54.43 -5.04 -9.79
C VAL A 193 53.10 -5.32 -10.48
N VAL A 194 53.10 -6.01 -11.62
CA VAL A 194 51.87 -6.39 -12.35
C VAL A 194 51.02 -7.38 -11.54
N PHE A 195 51.64 -8.29 -10.79
CA PHE A 195 50.94 -9.23 -9.91
C PHE A 195 50.30 -8.53 -8.70
N VAL A 196 51.01 -7.57 -8.08
CA VAL A 196 50.45 -6.73 -7.01
C VAL A 196 49.35 -5.82 -7.54
N MET A 197 49.53 -5.18 -8.70
CA MET A 197 48.48 -4.42 -9.39
C MET A 197 47.27 -5.30 -9.73
N GLY A 198 47.50 -6.53 -10.19
CA GLY A 198 46.43 -7.49 -10.50
C GLY A 198 45.67 -7.96 -9.25
N ILE A 199 46.35 -8.14 -8.11
CA ILE A 199 45.70 -8.41 -6.83
C ILE A 199 44.93 -7.19 -6.33
N LEU A 200 45.50 -5.98 -6.42
CA LEU A 200 44.80 -4.76 -6.03
C LEU A 200 43.56 -4.52 -6.90
N TYR A 201 43.68 -4.65 -8.21
CA TYR A 201 42.55 -4.59 -9.15
C TYR A 201 41.51 -5.68 -8.86
N ALA A 202 41.94 -6.92 -8.58
CA ALA A 202 41.02 -7.99 -8.20
C ALA A 202 40.33 -7.73 -6.85
N LEU A 203 40.98 -7.09 -5.88
CA LEU A 203 40.37 -6.70 -4.58
C LEU A 203 39.45 -5.47 -4.68
N PHE A 204 39.60 -4.67 -5.75
CA PHE A 204 38.78 -3.49 -6.04
C PHE A 204 37.59 -3.83 -6.97
N MET A 205 37.75 -4.82 -7.85
CA MET A 205 36.71 -5.33 -8.77
C MET A 205 35.90 -6.50 -8.18
N SER A 206 36.50 -7.33 -7.32
CA SER A 206 35.69 -8.12 -6.40
C SER A 206 35.19 -7.18 -5.32
N ASP A 207 33.98 -7.42 -4.86
CA ASP A 207 33.29 -6.57 -3.90
C ASP A 207 33.88 -6.65 -2.47
N LEU A 208 35.15 -7.08 -2.33
CA LEU A 208 35.88 -7.17 -1.07
C LEU A 208 36.16 -5.79 -0.48
N PHE A 209 36.63 -4.81 -1.27
CA PHE A 209 36.64 -3.39 -0.87
C PHE A 209 35.29 -2.96 -0.25
N THR A 210 34.17 -3.11 -0.95
CA THR A 210 32.86 -2.61 -0.48
C THR A 210 32.24 -3.47 0.64
N SER A 211 32.48 -4.78 0.66
CA SER A 211 32.02 -5.70 1.72
C SER A 211 32.85 -5.56 2.99
N MET A 212 34.16 -5.39 2.86
CA MET A 212 35.06 -5.13 3.98
C MET A 212 34.95 -3.68 4.47
N ALA A 213 34.53 -2.73 3.63
CA ALA A 213 34.06 -1.42 4.07
C ALA A 213 32.75 -1.57 4.86
N ARG A 214 31.72 -2.27 4.34
CA ARG A 214 30.48 -2.57 5.07
C ARG A 214 30.70 -3.30 6.41
N ARG A 215 31.80 -4.06 6.57
CA ARG A 215 32.12 -4.81 7.81
C ARG A 215 33.16 -4.18 8.74
N MET A 216 34.15 -3.45 8.24
CA MET A 216 35.22 -2.84 9.08
C MET A 216 35.00 -1.35 9.31
N ASN A 217 34.31 -0.68 8.41
CA ASN A 217 33.92 0.70 8.64
C ASN A 217 32.71 0.67 9.56
N GLY A 218 32.86 1.18 10.79
CA GLY A 218 31.75 1.80 11.52
C GLY A 218 31.36 3.08 10.80
N GLY A 219 31.01 2.95 9.52
CA GLY A 219 31.08 4.01 8.52
C GLY A 219 29.97 5.00 8.76
N LEU A 220 30.37 6.22 9.13
CA LEU A 220 29.48 7.36 9.39
C LEU A 220 28.11 6.90 9.91
N ARG A 221 28.07 6.31 11.11
CA ARG A 221 26.80 6.14 11.83
C ARG A 221 26.23 7.54 12.03
N PHE A 222 25.35 7.94 11.11
CA PHE A 222 24.64 9.19 11.16
C PHE A 222 23.97 9.25 12.52
N ASN A 223 24.13 10.38 13.23
CA ASN A 223 23.45 10.59 14.49
C ASN A 223 21.95 10.37 14.26
N PRO A 224 21.27 9.43 14.96
CA PRO A 224 19.87 9.14 14.70
C PRO A 224 18.97 10.38 14.84
N GLU A 225 19.37 11.33 15.68
CA GLU A 225 18.71 12.64 15.79
C GLU A 225 18.82 13.46 14.50
N ASP A 226 19.96 13.42 13.80
CA ASP A 226 20.20 14.17 12.56
C ASP A 226 19.46 13.52 11.37
N VAL A 227 19.43 12.17 11.30
CA VAL A 227 18.61 11.44 10.30
C VAL A 227 17.13 11.75 10.53
N ARG A 228 16.68 11.72 11.78
CA ARG A 228 15.30 12.05 12.13
C ARG A 228 14.94 13.49 11.76
N LEU A 229 15.79 14.45 12.11
CA LEU A 229 15.59 15.86 11.74
C LEU A 229 15.59 16.05 10.23
N TYR A 230 16.46 15.35 9.49
CA TYR A 230 16.45 15.36 8.04
C TYR A 230 15.11 14.86 7.48
N VAL A 231 14.62 13.69 7.91
CA VAL A 231 13.32 13.16 7.48
C VAL A 231 12.21 14.16 7.79
N GLN A 232 12.09 14.64 9.05
CA GLN A 232 11.03 15.57 9.44
C GLN A 232 11.04 16.90 8.66
N GLN A 233 12.23 17.42 8.31
CA GLN A 233 12.38 18.70 7.60
C GLN A 233 12.25 18.59 6.08
N ASN A 234 12.38 17.39 5.49
CA ASN A 234 12.33 17.19 4.04
C ASN A 234 10.95 16.76 3.52
N VAL A 235 9.93 16.62 4.39
CA VAL A 235 8.53 16.39 3.99
C VAL A 235 7.93 17.69 3.46
N GLU A 236 7.78 17.81 2.14
CA GLU A 236 7.36 19.07 1.50
C GLU A 236 5.87 19.08 1.13
N GLY A 237 5.07 19.89 1.82
CA GLY A 237 3.63 20.06 1.52
C GLY A 237 3.34 20.46 0.07
N ARG A 238 4.25 21.19 -0.59
CA ARG A 238 4.14 21.50 -2.04
C ARG A 238 4.29 20.26 -2.92
N ARG A 239 5.16 19.31 -2.55
CA ARG A 239 5.36 18.06 -3.27
C ARG A 239 4.18 17.13 -3.06
N LEU A 240 3.71 17.01 -1.82
CA LEU A 240 2.50 16.25 -1.47
C LEU A 240 1.28 16.77 -2.25
N LYS A 241 1.06 18.09 -2.26
CA LYS A 241 0.02 18.76 -3.06
C LYS A 241 0.13 18.49 -4.55
N ALA A 242 1.35 18.55 -5.10
CA ALA A 242 1.61 18.24 -6.51
C ALA A 242 1.43 16.74 -6.84
N SER A 243 1.68 15.83 -5.90
CA SER A 243 1.40 14.40 -6.05
C SER A 243 -0.10 14.13 -6.11
N VAL A 244 -0.90 14.62 -5.15
CA VAL A 244 -2.37 14.46 -5.19
C VAL A 244 -2.92 15.06 -6.49
N ALA A 245 -2.54 16.30 -6.83
CA ALA A 245 -2.92 16.95 -8.09
C ALA A 245 -2.40 16.25 -9.37
N HIS A 246 -1.51 15.26 -9.26
CA HIS A 246 -1.02 14.47 -10.39
C HIS A 246 -1.81 13.19 -10.59
N TYR A 247 -1.96 12.39 -9.53
CA TYR A 247 -2.63 11.09 -9.63
C TYR A 247 -4.15 11.23 -9.85
N THR A 248 -4.79 12.28 -9.33
CA THR A 248 -6.25 12.52 -9.45
C THR A 248 -6.72 13.12 -10.79
N LYS A 249 -5.84 13.27 -11.81
CA LYS A 249 -6.13 14.07 -13.02
C LYS A 249 -7.24 13.49 -13.91
N TYR A 250 -7.41 12.18 -13.88
CA TYR A 250 -8.33 11.42 -14.71
C TYR A 250 -8.77 10.18 -13.93
N ALA A 251 -9.87 9.56 -14.32
CA ALA A 251 -10.39 8.39 -13.61
C ALA A 251 -9.56 7.13 -13.91
N HIS A 252 -9.22 6.38 -12.86
CA HIS A 252 -8.24 5.30 -12.88
C HIS A 252 -8.76 4.06 -12.12
N MET A 253 -9.92 3.57 -12.54
CA MET A 253 -10.47 2.31 -12.04
C MET A 253 -9.51 1.16 -12.33
N ALA A 254 -9.36 0.22 -11.40
CA ALA A 254 -8.41 -0.89 -11.45
C ALA A 254 -8.32 -1.58 -12.83
N GLY A 255 -7.09 -1.83 -13.28
CA GLY A 255 -6.79 -2.46 -14.56
C GLY A 255 -7.09 -1.60 -15.81
N THR A 256 -7.64 -0.40 -15.70
CA THR A 256 -7.89 0.46 -16.88
C THR A 256 -6.60 1.06 -17.46
N GLU A 257 -6.67 1.62 -18.66
CA GLU A 257 -5.52 2.31 -19.29
C GLU A 257 -5.02 3.50 -18.45
N GLY A 258 -5.91 4.16 -17.71
CA GLY A 258 -5.55 5.22 -16.76
C GLY A 258 -4.80 4.68 -15.55
N ASP A 259 -5.31 3.63 -14.91
CA ASP A 259 -4.62 2.97 -13.80
C ASP A 259 -3.23 2.43 -14.23
N TYR A 260 -3.13 1.78 -15.38
CA TYR A 260 -1.83 1.34 -15.92
C TYR A 260 -0.84 2.50 -16.09
N ALA A 261 -1.30 3.66 -16.56
CA ALA A 261 -0.46 4.85 -16.69
C ALA A 261 0.02 5.36 -15.32
N LEU A 262 -0.85 5.36 -14.30
CA LEU A 262 -0.44 5.70 -12.93
C LEU A 262 0.53 4.67 -12.34
N ALA A 263 0.39 3.37 -12.66
CA ALA A 263 1.35 2.34 -12.27
C ALA A 263 2.75 2.61 -12.84
N MET A 264 2.84 3.00 -14.12
CA MET A 264 4.11 3.37 -14.75
C MET A 264 4.68 4.69 -14.19
N ASP A 265 3.83 5.65 -13.79
CA ASP A 265 4.28 6.85 -13.08
C ASP A 265 4.86 6.51 -11.69
N VAL A 266 4.23 5.61 -10.92
CA VAL A 266 4.76 5.12 -9.62
C VAL A 266 6.10 4.40 -9.80
N GLU A 267 6.22 3.49 -10.78
CA GLU A 267 7.49 2.83 -11.14
C GLU A 267 8.56 3.89 -11.41
N SER A 268 8.25 4.84 -12.28
CA SER A 268 9.18 5.87 -12.68
C SER A 268 9.56 6.79 -11.51
N MET A 269 8.66 7.04 -10.56
CA MET A 269 8.97 7.79 -9.33
C MET A 269 9.89 7.00 -8.37
N PHE A 270 9.67 5.69 -8.20
CA PHE A 270 10.54 4.81 -7.42
C PHE A 270 11.94 4.69 -8.06
N THR A 271 12.02 4.51 -9.37
CA THR A 271 13.29 4.47 -10.11
C THR A 271 14.01 5.83 -10.05
N ARG A 272 13.29 6.96 -10.14
CA ARG A 272 13.86 8.31 -9.94
C ARG A 272 14.26 8.61 -8.50
N ALA A 273 13.70 7.92 -7.51
CA ALA A 273 14.10 8.05 -6.10
C ALA A 273 15.44 7.34 -5.81
N GLY A 274 15.89 6.42 -6.66
CA GLY A 274 17.13 5.66 -6.48
C GLY A 274 17.01 4.52 -5.46
N LEU A 275 15.87 3.81 -5.47
CA LEU A 275 15.71 2.55 -4.75
C LEU A 275 16.56 1.46 -5.42
N ASP A 276 17.02 0.45 -4.66
CA ASP A 276 17.96 -0.57 -5.17
C ASP A 276 17.32 -1.55 -6.14
N TYR A 277 16.03 -1.84 -5.94
CA TYR A 277 15.21 -2.67 -6.81
C TYR A 277 13.86 -1.98 -7.02
N VAL A 278 13.39 -1.96 -8.27
CA VAL A 278 12.04 -1.55 -8.65
C VAL A 278 11.48 -2.61 -9.59
N ASN A 279 10.23 -3.02 -9.39
CA ASN A 279 9.57 -4.03 -10.23
C ASN A 279 8.08 -3.78 -10.33
N VAL A 280 7.48 -4.19 -11.45
CA VAL A 280 6.03 -4.29 -11.63
C VAL A 280 5.68 -5.77 -11.78
N ASP A 281 4.64 -6.25 -11.10
CA ASP A 281 4.09 -7.59 -11.33
C ASP A 281 2.62 -7.52 -11.72
N GLU A 282 2.22 -8.45 -12.58
CA GLU A 282 0.92 -8.48 -13.25
C GLU A 282 0.11 -9.70 -12.83
N TYR A 283 -1.15 -9.47 -12.43
CA TYR A 283 -2.13 -10.52 -12.15
C TYR A 283 -3.30 -10.39 -13.13
N TYR A 284 -4.07 -11.47 -13.28
CA TYR A 284 -5.13 -11.58 -14.29
C TYR A 284 -6.42 -12.02 -13.63
N VAL A 285 -7.22 -11.06 -13.17
CA VAL A 285 -8.24 -11.28 -12.15
C VAL A 285 -9.68 -11.22 -12.69
N TYR A 286 -10.65 -11.79 -11.99
CA TYR A 286 -12.07 -11.67 -12.35
C TYR A 286 -12.65 -10.30 -11.97
N MET A 287 -13.08 -9.53 -12.97
CA MET A 287 -13.65 -8.18 -12.78
C MET A 287 -14.86 -7.92 -13.67
N ASN A 288 -15.64 -6.91 -13.34
CA ASN A 288 -16.77 -6.41 -14.12
C ASN A 288 -16.68 -4.89 -14.32
N TYR A 289 -17.13 -4.41 -15.48
CA TYR A 289 -17.18 -2.98 -15.82
C TYR A 289 -18.57 -2.60 -16.36
N PRO A 290 -19.07 -1.38 -16.09
CA PRO A 290 -20.42 -0.97 -16.45
C PRO A 290 -20.54 -0.66 -17.95
N LYS A 291 -21.49 -1.28 -18.65
CA LYS A 291 -21.78 -0.94 -20.06
C LYS A 291 -22.45 0.42 -20.18
N ALA A 292 -22.12 1.15 -21.26
CA ALA A 292 -22.89 2.31 -21.71
C ALA A 292 -24.34 1.88 -22.05
N GLY A 293 -25.34 2.52 -21.43
CA GLY A 293 -26.74 2.08 -21.52
C GLY A 293 -27.03 0.70 -20.88
N GLY A 294 -26.06 0.12 -20.18
CA GLY A 294 -26.17 -1.15 -19.46
C GLY A 294 -27.04 -1.08 -18.22
N ARG A 295 -27.20 0.12 -17.64
CA ARG A 295 -27.79 0.32 -16.32
C ARG A 295 -29.08 1.13 -16.39
N ALA A 296 -30.05 0.82 -15.54
CA ALA A 296 -31.30 1.56 -15.40
C ALA A 296 -31.98 1.29 -14.04
N VAL A 297 -32.56 2.33 -13.45
CA VAL A 297 -33.53 2.22 -12.34
C VAL A 297 -34.78 2.96 -12.77
N GLU A 298 -35.87 2.23 -13.03
CA GLU A 298 -37.09 2.79 -13.63
C GLU A 298 -38.34 2.42 -12.82
N ILE A 299 -39.27 3.36 -12.63
CA ILE A 299 -40.63 3.04 -12.14
C ILE A 299 -41.48 2.68 -13.36
N MET A 300 -42.00 1.45 -13.38
CA MET A 300 -42.78 0.93 -14.51
C MET A 300 -44.23 1.40 -14.49
N GLY A 301 -44.77 1.66 -15.67
CA GLY A 301 -46.18 1.87 -15.94
C GLY A 301 -46.93 0.60 -16.25
N ASP A 302 -48.26 0.71 -16.18
CA ASP A 302 -49.23 -0.36 -16.43
C ASP A 302 -49.25 -0.79 -17.91
N ASP A 303 -48.69 0.04 -18.80
CA ASP A 303 -48.45 -0.23 -20.22
C ASP A 303 -47.08 -0.90 -20.49
N GLY A 304 -46.31 -1.18 -19.43
CA GLY A 304 -44.99 -1.81 -19.51
C GLY A 304 -43.83 -0.87 -19.87
N LYS A 305 -44.05 0.45 -19.94
CA LYS A 305 -43.00 1.47 -20.20
C LYS A 305 -42.54 2.15 -18.90
N PRO A 306 -41.34 2.76 -18.85
CA PRO A 306 -40.97 3.61 -17.71
C PRO A 306 -41.88 4.84 -17.62
N LYS A 307 -42.49 5.06 -16.44
CA LYS A 307 -43.14 6.32 -16.05
C LYS A 307 -42.11 7.34 -15.57
N TRP A 308 -41.03 6.86 -14.97
CA TRP A 308 -39.86 7.62 -14.52
C TRP A 308 -38.60 6.74 -14.66
N SER A 309 -37.46 7.36 -14.91
CA SER A 309 -36.13 6.74 -14.86
C SER A 309 -35.23 7.63 -13.99
N ALA A 310 -34.42 7.00 -13.15
CA ALA A 310 -33.34 7.69 -12.44
C ALA A 310 -32.34 8.32 -13.42
N LYS A 311 -31.68 9.40 -13.00
CA LYS A 311 -30.53 9.97 -13.70
C LYS A 311 -29.30 9.05 -13.66
N LEU A 312 -29.15 8.29 -12.57
CA LEU A 312 -27.99 7.44 -12.21
C LEU A 312 -26.66 8.18 -12.05
N GLU A 313 -26.13 8.79 -13.10
CA GLU A 313 -24.79 9.40 -13.07
C GLU A 313 -24.77 10.71 -12.27
N GLU A 314 -23.61 11.00 -11.68
CA GLU A 314 -23.29 12.30 -11.07
C GLU A 314 -23.23 13.41 -12.12
N GLU A 315 -23.23 14.68 -11.70
CA GLU A 315 -22.92 15.77 -12.61
C GLU A 315 -21.40 15.80 -12.92
N GLU A 316 -21.06 15.96 -14.20
CA GLU A 316 -19.68 15.89 -14.69
C GLU A 316 -18.87 17.07 -14.11
N ILE A 317 -17.90 16.72 -13.27
CA ILE A 317 -17.01 17.63 -12.54
C ILE A 317 -15.53 17.30 -12.75
N GLY A 318 -15.22 16.38 -13.67
CA GLY A 318 -13.87 16.25 -14.21
C GLY A 318 -13.49 17.49 -15.04
N GLY A 319 -12.19 17.84 -15.05
CA GLY A 319 -11.66 18.77 -16.04
C GLY A 319 -11.61 18.12 -17.43
N GLU A 320 -11.42 18.89 -18.51
CA GLU A 320 -11.38 18.35 -19.89
C GLU A 320 -10.34 17.22 -20.08
N ALA A 321 -9.24 17.24 -19.32
CA ALA A 321 -8.21 16.22 -19.32
C ALA A 321 -8.59 14.91 -18.60
N ALA A 322 -9.68 14.90 -17.83
CA ALA A 322 -10.16 13.74 -17.08
C ALA A 322 -10.91 12.72 -17.95
N GLY A 323 -11.34 13.13 -19.15
CA GLY A 323 -12.26 12.37 -19.98
C GLY A 323 -13.71 12.47 -19.48
N HIS A 324 -14.47 11.39 -19.64
CA HIS A 324 -15.80 11.25 -19.02
C HIS A 324 -15.66 10.44 -17.72
N GLN A 325 -16.36 10.87 -16.67
CA GLN A 325 -16.43 10.14 -15.41
C GLN A 325 -16.81 8.66 -15.54
N THR A 326 -16.36 7.87 -14.58
CA THR A 326 -16.69 6.46 -14.43
C THR A 326 -18.17 6.28 -14.08
N PHE A 327 -18.88 5.55 -14.94
CA PHE A 327 -20.29 5.21 -14.76
C PHE A 327 -20.60 4.63 -13.37
N VAL A 328 -21.74 5.04 -12.80
CA VAL A 328 -22.21 4.64 -11.48
C VAL A 328 -22.65 3.16 -11.47
N PHE A 329 -21.96 2.31 -10.70
CA PHE A 329 -22.25 0.88 -10.55
C PHE A 329 -21.62 0.29 -9.26
N HIS A 330 -21.86 -1.00 -8.99
CA HIS A 330 -21.16 -1.75 -7.95
C HIS A 330 -20.14 -2.73 -8.55
N GLY A 331 -18.93 -2.75 -7.99
CA GLY A 331 -17.92 -3.78 -8.24
C GLY A 331 -18.43 -5.17 -7.87
N LEU A 332 -18.07 -6.17 -8.67
CA LEU A 332 -18.43 -7.59 -8.55
C LEU A 332 -19.94 -7.90 -8.44
N SER A 333 -20.79 -6.93 -8.83
CA SER A 333 -22.24 -7.10 -8.92
C SER A 333 -22.65 -7.88 -10.16
N LYS A 334 -23.59 -8.81 -9.96
CA LYS A 334 -24.10 -9.72 -11.00
C LYS A 334 -24.90 -8.97 -12.06
N SER A 335 -24.62 -9.23 -13.34
CA SER A 335 -25.44 -8.72 -14.45
C SER A 335 -26.86 -9.32 -14.44
N GLY A 336 -27.89 -8.47 -14.61
CA GLY A 336 -29.29 -8.86 -14.69
C GLY A 336 -30.24 -7.68 -14.99
N ASP A 337 -31.40 -7.99 -15.57
CA ASP A 337 -32.52 -7.07 -15.79
C ASP A 337 -33.75 -7.64 -15.06
N VAL A 338 -34.02 -7.11 -13.88
CA VAL A 338 -35.06 -7.63 -12.97
C VAL A 338 -36.16 -6.61 -12.75
N LYS A 339 -37.39 -7.08 -12.56
CA LYS A 339 -38.57 -6.25 -12.29
C LYS A 339 -39.35 -6.81 -11.12
N GLY A 340 -39.68 -5.97 -10.15
CA GLY A 340 -40.40 -6.37 -8.94
C GLY A 340 -40.95 -5.18 -8.15
N PRO A 341 -41.89 -5.40 -7.22
CA PRO A 341 -42.37 -4.35 -6.32
C PRO A 341 -41.23 -3.77 -5.49
N LEU A 342 -41.22 -2.46 -5.26
CA LEU A 342 -40.24 -1.81 -4.39
C LEU A 342 -40.56 -2.02 -2.90
N ILE A 343 -39.55 -2.39 -2.10
CA ILE A 343 -39.65 -2.46 -0.63
C ILE A 343 -38.42 -1.80 0.00
N TYR A 344 -38.64 -0.85 0.90
CA TYR A 344 -37.61 -0.21 1.70
C TYR A 344 -37.27 -1.04 2.95
N ALA A 345 -35.98 -1.39 3.08
CA ALA A 345 -35.48 -2.32 4.09
C ALA A 345 -34.40 -1.68 5.01
N ASN A 346 -34.59 -0.41 5.36
CA ASN A 346 -33.74 0.35 6.27
C ASN A 346 -32.25 0.34 5.85
N TYR A 347 -31.35 -0.23 6.65
CA TYR A 347 -29.91 -0.33 6.36
C TYR A 347 -29.51 -1.67 5.76
N GLY A 348 -30.48 -2.57 5.47
CA GLY A 348 -30.19 -3.89 4.92
C GLY A 348 -29.51 -4.86 5.90
N ALA A 349 -29.67 -4.68 7.21
CA ALA A 349 -29.19 -5.65 8.18
C ALA A 349 -30.07 -6.92 8.21
N ARG A 350 -29.51 -8.08 8.59
CA ARG A 350 -30.29 -9.32 8.81
C ARG A 350 -31.48 -9.11 9.77
N SER A 351 -31.32 -8.23 10.76
CA SER A 351 -32.37 -7.81 11.70
C SER A 351 -33.47 -6.96 11.05
N ASP A 352 -33.15 -6.16 10.02
CA ASP A 352 -34.14 -5.35 9.31
C ASP A 352 -35.01 -6.23 8.39
N PHE A 353 -34.40 -7.16 7.66
CA PHE A 353 -35.15 -8.16 6.88
C PHE A 353 -35.98 -9.09 7.78
N LYS A 354 -35.48 -9.44 8.97
CA LYS A 354 -36.28 -10.16 9.98
C LYS A 354 -37.49 -9.33 10.45
N LYS A 355 -37.34 -8.02 10.70
CA LYS A 355 -38.48 -7.13 11.03
C LYS A 355 -39.55 -7.17 9.92
N LEU A 356 -39.18 -7.08 8.65
CA LEU A 356 -40.13 -7.19 7.53
C LEU A 356 -40.89 -8.52 7.54
N ALA A 357 -40.18 -9.64 7.72
CA ALA A 357 -40.78 -10.97 7.76
C ALA A 357 -41.68 -11.19 9.00
N ASP A 358 -41.27 -10.69 10.18
CA ASP A 358 -42.07 -10.76 11.42
C ASP A 358 -43.36 -9.91 11.32
N HIS A 359 -43.35 -8.85 10.51
CA HIS A 359 -44.52 -8.03 10.15
C HIS A 359 -45.32 -8.61 8.95
N GLY A 360 -44.94 -9.78 8.42
CA GLY A 360 -45.69 -10.46 7.35
C GLY A 360 -45.52 -9.84 5.96
N ILE A 361 -44.51 -9.02 5.73
CA ILE A 361 -44.20 -8.43 4.42
C ILE A 361 -43.43 -9.47 3.60
N ASP A 362 -44.06 -10.00 2.56
CA ASP A 362 -43.40 -10.87 1.58
C ASP A 362 -42.46 -10.04 0.68
N THR A 363 -41.20 -10.47 0.64
CA THR A 363 -40.08 -9.85 -0.08
C THR A 363 -39.71 -10.60 -1.36
N LYS A 364 -40.36 -11.74 -1.63
CA LYS A 364 -39.95 -12.66 -2.69
C LYS A 364 -40.10 -12.06 -4.08
N GLY A 365 -38.98 -11.85 -4.76
CA GLY A 365 -38.94 -11.25 -6.10
C GLY A 365 -39.15 -9.74 -6.12
N ALA A 366 -39.21 -9.08 -4.96
CA ALA A 366 -39.20 -7.62 -4.84
C ALA A 366 -37.82 -7.02 -5.18
N ILE A 367 -37.73 -5.70 -5.23
CA ILE A 367 -36.46 -4.95 -5.28
C ILE A 367 -36.28 -4.24 -3.93
N ALA A 368 -35.14 -4.48 -3.28
CA ALA A 368 -34.80 -3.84 -2.02
C ALA A 368 -34.28 -2.43 -2.26
N LEU A 369 -34.69 -1.48 -1.42
CA LEU A 369 -34.07 -0.16 -1.28
C LEU A 369 -33.48 -0.05 0.13
N VAL A 370 -32.19 0.21 0.26
CA VAL A 370 -31.48 0.29 1.55
C VAL A 370 -30.53 1.49 1.61
N ARG A 371 -30.32 2.02 2.82
CA ARG A 371 -29.35 3.07 3.14
C ARG A 371 -27.93 2.51 3.25
N TYR A 372 -26.92 3.28 2.85
CA TYR A 372 -25.52 2.83 2.79
C TYR A 372 -24.89 2.59 4.18
N TYR A 373 -25.17 3.43 5.19
CA TYR A 373 -24.50 3.33 6.50
C TYR A 373 -25.32 2.51 7.52
N GLY A 374 -25.27 2.90 8.81
CA GLY A 374 -26.15 2.41 9.87
C GLY A 374 -25.81 1.04 10.46
N THR A 375 -26.85 0.22 10.68
CA THR A 375 -26.78 -1.05 11.45
C THR A 375 -26.04 -2.18 10.73
N GLN A 376 -25.82 -2.06 9.43
CA GLN A 376 -24.87 -2.85 8.65
C GLN A 376 -24.03 -1.85 7.84
N ALA A 377 -22.73 -1.77 8.11
CA ALA A 377 -21.85 -0.85 7.39
C ALA A 377 -21.33 -1.45 6.07
N ASN A 378 -21.16 -2.77 6.00
CA ASN A 378 -20.57 -3.42 4.82
C ASN A 378 -21.58 -3.52 3.67
N LEU A 379 -21.20 -2.99 2.50
CA LEU A 379 -22.03 -2.93 1.30
C LEU A 379 -22.46 -4.32 0.80
N ALA A 380 -21.52 -5.25 0.66
CA ALA A 380 -21.77 -6.60 0.17
C ALA A 380 -22.74 -7.37 1.09
N LEU A 381 -22.61 -7.24 2.41
CA LEU A 381 -23.50 -7.88 3.38
C LEU A 381 -24.96 -7.41 3.26
N LYS A 382 -25.22 -6.18 2.82
CA LYS A 382 -26.60 -5.71 2.54
C LYS A 382 -27.21 -6.44 1.36
N VAL A 383 -26.46 -6.55 0.26
CA VAL A 383 -26.90 -7.23 -0.96
C VAL A 383 -27.07 -8.73 -0.70
N LYS A 384 -26.17 -9.35 0.08
CA LYS A 384 -26.29 -10.76 0.46
C LYS A 384 -27.43 -11.01 1.44
N ALA A 385 -27.68 -10.12 2.40
CA ALA A 385 -28.86 -10.23 3.26
C ALA A 385 -30.18 -10.04 2.48
N ALA A 386 -30.21 -9.20 1.43
CA ALA A 386 -31.34 -9.09 0.53
C ALA A 386 -31.53 -10.35 -0.34
N GLU A 387 -30.45 -10.96 -0.85
CA GLU A 387 -30.45 -12.25 -1.55
C GLU A 387 -31.05 -13.36 -0.66
N ASP A 388 -30.59 -13.47 0.59
CA ASP A 388 -31.08 -14.47 1.54
C ASP A 388 -32.53 -14.19 2.00
N ALA A 389 -32.97 -12.93 1.95
CA ALA A 389 -34.37 -12.52 2.11
C ALA A 389 -35.22 -12.67 0.82
N GLY A 390 -34.67 -13.25 -0.25
CA GLY A 390 -35.43 -13.62 -1.46
C GLY A 390 -35.74 -12.47 -2.43
N PHE A 391 -35.10 -11.32 -2.29
CA PHE A 391 -35.21 -10.21 -3.25
C PHE A 391 -34.65 -10.60 -4.63
N ALA A 392 -35.17 -9.99 -5.69
CA ALA A 392 -34.64 -10.13 -7.05
C ALA A 392 -33.45 -9.19 -7.34
N GLY A 393 -33.27 -8.13 -6.56
CA GLY A 393 -32.22 -7.14 -6.72
C GLY A 393 -32.19 -6.12 -5.58
N CYS A 394 -31.08 -5.38 -5.45
CA CYS A 394 -30.85 -4.46 -4.33
C CYS A 394 -30.31 -3.08 -4.79
N ILE A 395 -30.97 -2.01 -4.38
CA ILE A 395 -30.57 -0.61 -4.64
C ILE A 395 -30.08 -0.02 -3.31
N VAL A 396 -28.90 0.58 -3.32
CA VAL A 396 -28.26 1.17 -2.13
C VAL A 396 -28.11 2.68 -2.34
N TYR A 397 -28.42 3.50 -1.34
CA TYR A 397 -28.25 4.96 -1.42
C TYR A 397 -27.64 5.56 -0.15
N SER A 398 -26.81 6.59 -0.30
CA SER A 398 -26.27 7.36 0.83
C SER A 398 -27.32 8.37 1.28
N ASP A 399 -27.86 8.19 2.49
CA ASP A 399 -28.98 8.99 3.01
C ASP A 399 -28.50 10.28 3.69
N PRO A 400 -29.13 11.46 3.46
CA PRO A 400 -28.68 12.75 4.00
C PRO A 400 -28.61 12.90 5.52
N ALA A 401 -29.16 11.97 6.31
CA ALA A 401 -29.02 11.96 7.77
C ALA A 401 -27.75 11.22 8.22
N ASP A 402 -27.22 10.33 7.37
CA ASP A 402 -25.93 9.67 7.57
C ASP A 402 -24.80 10.41 6.83
N ASP A 403 -25.02 10.82 5.58
CA ASP A 403 -24.09 11.66 4.81
C ASP A 403 -24.85 12.59 3.86
N GLY A 404 -24.70 13.90 4.08
CA GLY A 404 -25.28 14.95 3.25
C GLY A 404 -25.71 16.18 4.05
N PHE A 405 -26.63 16.94 3.47
CA PHE A 405 -26.99 18.30 3.93
C PHE A 405 -27.57 18.41 5.36
N ARG A 406 -27.88 17.31 6.07
CA ARG A 406 -28.28 17.40 7.50
C ARG A 406 -27.09 17.42 8.45
N LEU A 407 -25.88 17.10 8.01
CA LEU A 407 -24.66 17.16 8.82
C LEU A 407 -23.86 18.46 8.60
N GLY A 408 -24.01 19.10 7.42
CA GLY A 408 -23.39 20.38 7.09
C GLY A 408 -23.41 20.65 5.59
N ASP A 409 -22.59 21.60 5.14
CA ASP A 409 -22.47 21.93 3.71
C ASP A 409 -21.92 20.75 2.89
N VAL A 410 -22.40 20.62 1.65
CA VAL A 410 -22.08 19.51 0.75
C VAL A 410 -21.05 19.89 -0.32
N ALA A 411 -20.33 18.90 -0.85
CA ALA A 411 -19.39 19.10 -1.95
C ALA A 411 -20.06 19.78 -3.18
N PRO A 412 -19.34 20.60 -3.96
CA PRO A 412 -17.93 20.98 -3.84
C PRO A 412 -17.68 22.16 -2.87
N ASN A 413 -18.71 22.69 -2.21
CA ASN A 413 -18.60 23.87 -1.33
C ASN A 413 -18.39 23.50 0.15
N GLY A 414 -18.55 22.22 0.49
CA GLY A 414 -18.47 21.68 1.84
C GLY A 414 -18.04 20.22 1.84
N ARG A 415 -18.30 19.55 2.96
CA ARG A 415 -17.67 18.28 3.34
C ARG A 415 -18.51 17.04 3.02
N PHE A 416 -19.84 17.16 2.99
CA PHE A 416 -20.74 16.00 2.92
C PHE A 416 -21.23 15.68 1.49
N MET A 417 -21.83 14.50 1.31
CA MET A 417 -22.32 14.02 0.01
C MET A 417 -23.39 14.96 -0.62
N PRO A 418 -23.25 15.38 -1.89
CA PRO A 418 -24.21 16.26 -2.56
C PRO A 418 -25.51 15.54 -2.95
N ALA A 419 -26.40 16.24 -3.68
CA ALA A 419 -27.72 15.71 -4.05
C ALA A 419 -27.68 14.53 -5.02
N ASP A 420 -26.65 14.54 -5.87
CA ASP A 420 -26.41 13.64 -6.97
C ASP A 420 -25.18 12.75 -6.80
N GLY A 421 -24.32 13.04 -5.82
CA GLY A 421 -23.15 12.25 -5.48
C GLY A 421 -23.53 10.79 -5.20
N VAL A 422 -22.74 9.86 -5.73
CA VAL A 422 -22.98 8.42 -5.57
C VAL A 422 -21.74 7.72 -5.06
N GLN A 423 -21.84 7.21 -3.84
CA GLN A 423 -20.88 6.27 -3.29
C GLN A 423 -20.94 4.95 -4.10
N ARG A 424 -19.92 4.72 -4.93
CA ARG A 424 -19.65 3.42 -5.56
C ARG A 424 -19.04 2.48 -4.52
N GLY A 425 -18.69 1.26 -4.90
CA GLY A 425 -18.18 0.25 -3.99
C GLY A 425 -18.36 -1.17 -4.52
N SER A 426 -17.60 -2.11 -3.99
CA SER A 426 -17.74 -3.52 -4.33
C SER A 426 -18.79 -4.24 -3.47
N VAL A 427 -19.48 -5.21 -4.09
CA VAL A 427 -20.34 -6.19 -3.41
C VAL A 427 -19.65 -7.56 -3.28
N ALA A 428 -18.32 -7.57 -3.26
CA ALA A 428 -17.52 -8.75 -2.92
C ALA A 428 -17.77 -9.21 -1.48
N LEU A 429 -17.94 -10.51 -1.30
CA LEU A 429 -18.15 -11.13 0.01
C LEU A 429 -16.80 -11.44 0.67
N SER A 430 -16.02 -10.39 0.93
CA SER A 430 -14.66 -10.40 1.49
C SER A 430 -14.55 -11.22 2.76
N ASN A 431 -15.58 -11.23 3.61
CA ASN A 431 -15.66 -12.08 4.81
C ASN A 431 -15.57 -13.59 4.50
N TRP A 432 -15.90 -14.06 3.28
CA TRP A 432 -15.84 -15.47 2.88
C TRP A 432 -14.70 -15.79 1.91
N VAL A 433 -14.40 -14.88 0.99
CA VAL A 433 -13.32 -15.01 -0.01
C VAL A 433 -12.65 -13.65 -0.18
N LEU A 434 -11.35 -13.62 0.09
CA LEU A 434 -10.47 -12.46 -0.13
C LEU A 434 -9.73 -12.63 -1.47
N GLY A 435 -9.26 -11.55 -2.09
CA GLY A 435 -8.57 -11.61 -3.39
C GLY A 435 -9.52 -11.85 -4.56
N ASP A 436 -9.01 -12.40 -5.67
CA ASP A 436 -9.85 -12.78 -6.82
C ASP A 436 -10.90 -13.84 -6.38
N PRO A 437 -12.21 -13.56 -6.55
CA PRO A 437 -13.27 -14.51 -6.21
C PRO A 437 -13.18 -15.90 -6.88
N LEU A 438 -12.33 -16.08 -7.90
CA LEU A 438 -12.11 -17.33 -8.62
C LEU A 438 -10.83 -18.10 -8.25
N THR A 439 -9.89 -17.51 -7.49
CA THR A 439 -8.62 -18.17 -7.09
C THR A 439 -8.34 -18.16 -5.57
N PRO A 440 -9.30 -18.47 -4.69
CA PRO A 440 -9.12 -18.34 -3.24
C PRO A 440 -8.04 -19.28 -2.67
N GLY A 441 -6.90 -18.72 -2.31
CA GLY A 441 -5.76 -19.45 -1.73
C GLY A 441 -4.63 -19.76 -2.72
N TRP A 442 -4.59 -19.15 -3.91
CA TRP A 442 -3.46 -19.18 -4.83
C TRP A 442 -3.48 -18.02 -5.84
N GLU A 443 -2.30 -17.55 -6.24
CA GLU A 443 -2.16 -16.40 -7.14
C GLU A 443 -2.93 -16.48 -8.48
N SER A 444 -3.44 -15.34 -8.92
CA SER A 444 -4.28 -15.21 -10.10
C SER A 444 -3.48 -15.00 -11.40
N LYS A 445 -2.50 -15.87 -11.69
CA LYS A 445 -1.73 -15.83 -12.96
C LYS A 445 -2.49 -16.51 -14.13
N LYS A 446 -2.15 -16.13 -15.37
CA LYS A 446 -2.79 -16.54 -16.65
C LYS A 446 -3.04 -18.04 -16.84
N ASN A 447 -2.14 -18.88 -16.35
CA ASN A 447 -2.14 -20.34 -16.60
C ASN A 447 -2.57 -21.19 -15.40
N LEU A 448 -3.05 -20.57 -14.32
CA LEU A 448 -3.46 -21.25 -13.09
C LEU A 448 -4.97 -21.57 -13.10
N PRO A 449 -5.41 -22.61 -12.36
CA PRO A 449 -6.81 -23.01 -12.34
C PRO A 449 -7.69 -21.92 -11.71
N ARG A 450 -8.94 -21.84 -12.17
CA ARG A 450 -9.97 -20.90 -11.69
C ARG A 450 -11.26 -21.65 -11.38
N MET A 451 -11.97 -21.23 -10.34
CA MET A 451 -13.36 -21.65 -10.11
C MET A 451 -14.29 -21.00 -11.15
N LYS A 452 -15.52 -21.50 -11.29
CA LYS A 452 -16.55 -20.75 -12.04
C LYS A 452 -17.18 -19.68 -11.15
N PRO A 453 -17.64 -18.53 -11.71
CA PRO A 453 -18.34 -17.51 -10.94
C PRO A 453 -19.54 -18.03 -10.12
N ASP A 454 -20.38 -18.89 -10.69
CA ASP A 454 -21.53 -19.51 -9.98
C ASP A 454 -21.13 -20.41 -8.80
N GLU A 455 -19.90 -20.94 -8.81
CA GLU A 455 -19.33 -21.83 -7.79
C GLU A 455 -18.64 -21.05 -6.65
N SER A 456 -18.33 -19.76 -6.87
CA SER A 456 -17.70 -18.91 -5.86
C SER A 456 -18.66 -18.55 -4.72
N LYS A 457 -18.07 -18.35 -3.53
CA LYS A 457 -18.72 -17.77 -2.34
C LYS A 457 -18.43 -16.27 -2.18
N GLY A 458 -17.49 -15.72 -2.96
CA GLY A 458 -17.12 -14.30 -2.94
C GLY A 458 -18.10 -13.40 -3.70
N LEU A 459 -19.05 -13.97 -4.45
CA LEU A 459 -19.95 -13.23 -5.36
C LEU A 459 -21.41 -13.28 -4.89
N THR A 460 -22.10 -12.14 -4.97
CA THR A 460 -23.55 -12.03 -4.75
C THR A 460 -24.35 -12.53 -5.96
N LYS A 461 -25.55 -13.04 -5.72
CA LYS A 461 -26.35 -13.78 -6.73
C LYS A 461 -27.53 -13.01 -7.29
N ILE A 462 -27.66 -11.72 -6.94
CA ILE A 462 -28.65 -10.77 -7.43
C ILE A 462 -27.97 -9.50 -7.99
N PRO A 463 -28.54 -8.83 -9.00
CA PRO A 463 -28.05 -7.52 -9.45
C PRO A 463 -28.22 -6.46 -8.37
N SER A 464 -27.28 -5.52 -8.33
CA SER A 464 -27.33 -4.34 -7.46
C SER A 464 -26.78 -3.09 -8.15
N LEU A 465 -27.23 -1.92 -7.72
CA LEU A 465 -26.66 -0.60 -8.10
C LEU A 465 -26.65 0.35 -6.89
N PRO A 466 -25.67 1.26 -6.81
CA PRO A 466 -25.76 2.42 -5.93
C PRO A 466 -26.60 3.52 -6.59
N LEU A 467 -27.10 4.45 -5.80
CA LEU A 467 -28.04 5.49 -6.25
C LEU A 467 -27.89 6.78 -5.43
N ALA A 468 -27.95 7.93 -6.11
CA ALA A 468 -28.02 9.24 -5.47
C ALA A 468 -29.31 9.42 -4.67
N TRP A 469 -29.28 10.16 -3.56
CA TRP A 469 -30.50 10.36 -2.76
C TRP A 469 -31.57 11.20 -3.48
N ARG A 470 -31.21 12.07 -4.44
CA ARG A 470 -32.21 12.76 -5.31
C ARG A 470 -33.09 11.76 -6.08
N ASP A 471 -32.52 10.62 -6.50
CA ASP A 471 -33.22 9.60 -7.28
C ASP A 471 -33.94 8.62 -6.32
N ALA A 472 -33.34 8.31 -5.17
CA ALA A 472 -33.99 7.57 -4.09
C ALA A 472 -35.21 8.32 -3.52
N GLN A 473 -35.22 9.66 -3.53
CA GLN A 473 -36.37 10.49 -3.14
C GLN A 473 -37.64 10.10 -3.91
N ILE A 474 -37.53 9.97 -5.23
CA ILE A 474 -38.67 9.61 -6.09
C ILE A 474 -39.15 8.20 -5.79
N LEU A 475 -38.24 7.26 -5.56
CA LEU A 475 -38.57 5.89 -5.14
C LEU A 475 -39.32 5.86 -3.80
N LEU A 476 -38.83 6.60 -2.78
CA LEU A 476 -39.44 6.67 -1.44
C LEU A 476 -40.82 7.34 -1.46
N GLN A 477 -41.01 8.41 -2.24
CA GLN A 477 -42.33 9.05 -2.41
C GLN A 477 -43.37 8.06 -2.96
N HIS A 478 -42.96 7.16 -3.86
CA HIS A 478 -43.83 6.15 -4.47
C HIS A 478 -44.14 4.94 -3.57
N LEU A 479 -43.53 4.84 -2.38
CA LEU A 479 -43.93 3.85 -1.37
C LEU A 479 -45.10 4.32 -0.48
N LYS A 480 -45.50 5.60 -0.54
CA LYS A 480 -46.51 6.14 0.37
C LYS A 480 -47.85 5.39 0.25
N GLY A 481 -48.28 4.80 1.36
CA GLY A 481 -49.51 4.00 1.46
C GLY A 481 -49.37 2.52 1.12
N HIS A 482 -48.15 2.04 0.82
CA HIS A 482 -47.85 0.63 0.55
C HIS A 482 -47.08 -0.01 1.70
N GLY A 483 -47.47 -1.22 2.10
CA GLY A 483 -46.92 -1.89 3.29
C GLY A 483 -47.39 -1.24 4.59
N GLU A 484 -46.47 -1.04 5.54
CA GLU A 484 -46.72 -0.38 6.81
C GLU A 484 -45.94 0.94 6.94
N GLN A 485 -46.38 1.85 7.82
CA GLN A 485 -45.57 3.01 8.19
C GLN A 485 -44.36 2.55 9.01
N VAL A 486 -43.16 2.98 8.62
CA VAL A 486 -41.93 2.50 9.28
C VAL A 486 -41.77 3.08 10.69
N PRO A 487 -41.08 2.35 11.60
CA PRO A 487 -40.67 2.90 12.89
C PRO A 487 -39.80 4.16 12.75
N LYS A 488 -39.79 5.04 13.76
CA LYS A 488 -39.06 6.33 13.67
C LYS A 488 -37.55 6.16 13.43
N GLU A 489 -36.95 5.08 13.92
CA GLU A 489 -35.54 4.76 13.68
C GLU A 489 -35.22 4.35 12.23
N TRP A 490 -36.24 4.01 11.42
CA TRP A 490 -36.11 3.68 10.00
C TRP A 490 -36.33 4.89 9.08
N ALA A 491 -36.81 6.03 9.60
CA ALA A 491 -36.91 7.26 8.82
C ALA A 491 -35.52 7.88 8.57
N GLY A 492 -35.38 8.61 7.45
CA GLY A 492 -34.09 9.11 6.97
C GLY A 492 -34.01 10.62 6.73
N GLY A 493 -32.98 10.98 5.98
CA GLY A 493 -32.47 12.30 5.65
C GLY A 493 -33.19 12.98 4.49
N VAL A 494 -33.69 12.15 3.56
CA VAL A 494 -34.24 12.58 2.27
C VAL A 494 -35.37 13.61 2.43
N PRO A 495 -35.36 14.73 1.68
CA PRO A 495 -36.37 15.78 1.77
C PRO A 495 -37.72 15.34 1.16
N ASP A 496 -38.77 16.09 1.49
CA ASP A 496 -40.15 15.90 1.00
C ASP A 496 -40.82 14.53 1.30
N ILE A 497 -40.16 13.65 2.07
CA ILE A 497 -40.74 12.39 2.55
C ILE A 497 -41.53 12.63 3.85
N ALA A 498 -42.78 13.07 3.73
CA ALA A 498 -43.65 13.38 4.88
C ALA A 498 -44.07 12.15 5.71
N GLU A 499 -44.12 10.98 5.08
CA GLU A 499 -44.39 9.69 5.73
C GLU A 499 -43.47 8.64 5.10
N TRP A 500 -42.80 7.85 5.93
CA TRP A 500 -41.95 6.75 5.48
C TRP A 500 -42.72 5.42 5.59
N TRP A 501 -42.69 4.63 4.53
CA TRP A 501 -43.45 3.39 4.39
C TRP A 501 -42.53 2.24 3.94
N THR A 502 -42.80 1.00 4.38
CA THR A 502 -41.99 -0.16 4.02
C THR A 502 -42.12 -0.53 2.55
N GLY A 503 -43.28 -0.30 1.93
CA GLY A 503 -43.67 -1.03 0.73
C GLY A 503 -44.04 -2.50 1.01
N ASN A 504 -44.60 -3.16 0.01
CA ASN A 504 -44.93 -4.59 -0.02
C ASN A 504 -45.14 -5.04 -1.48
N LEU A 505 -45.70 -6.23 -1.71
CA LEU A 505 -45.98 -6.72 -3.08
C LEU A 505 -47.04 -5.93 -3.87
N SER A 506 -47.73 -4.93 -3.30
CA SER A 506 -48.58 -3.99 -4.04
C SER A 506 -47.90 -2.65 -4.37
N SER A 507 -46.66 -2.43 -3.91
CA SER A 507 -45.85 -1.27 -4.29
C SER A 507 -45.66 -1.18 -5.80
N PRO A 508 -45.38 0.02 -6.35
CA PRO A 508 -45.02 0.20 -7.75
C PRO A 508 -43.89 -0.74 -8.18
N ILE A 509 -44.04 -1.32 -9.38
CA ILE A 509 -43.03 -2.18 -9.98
C ILE A 509 -41.85 -1.33 -10.43
N VAL A 510 -40.70 -1.55 -9.83
CA VAL A 510 -39.42 -0.99 -10.28
C VAL A 510 -38.74 -1.99 -11.21
N ARG A 511 -37.97 -1.48 -12.17
CA ARG A 511 -36.95 -2.22 -12.91
C ARG A 511 -35.58 -1.84 -12.37
N LEU A 512 -34.78 -2.85 -12.04
CA LEU A 512 -33.34 -2.71 -11.83
C LEU A 512 -32.63 -3.47 -12.95
N LYS A 513 -31.97 -2.71 -13.84
CA LYS A 513 -31.07 -3.25 -14.85
C LYS A 513 -29.64 -2.91 -14.43
N ASN A 514 -28.79 -3.92 -14.28
CA ASN A 514 -27.34 -3.77 -14.25
C ASN A 514 -26.76 -4.74 -15.29
N ASP A 515 -26.16 -4.24 -16.36
CA ASP A 515 -25.51 -5.07 -17.38
C ASP A 515 -24.04 -4.65 -17.51
N ASN A 516 -23.16 -5.54 -17.11
CA ASN A 516 -21.71 -5.33 -17.05
C ASN A 516 -21.00 -6.14 -18.14
N ASP A 517 -19.87 -5.62 -18.62
CA ASP A 517 -18.84 -6.39 -19.31
C ASP A 517 -18.00 -7.10 -18.25
N VAL A 518 -18.09 -8.43 -18.21
CA VAL A 518 -17.36 -9.29 -17.27
C VAL A 518 -16.11 -9.82 -17.96
N VAL A 519 -14.97 -9.68 -17.30
CA VAL A 519 -13.64 -10.06 -17.80
C VAL A 519 -13.03 -11.07 -16.82
N GLU A 520 -12.90 -12.33 -17.23
CA GLU A 520 -12.43 -13.42 -16.35
C GLU A 520 -10.92 -13.40 -16.07
N GLN A 521 -10.15 -12.64 -16.86
CA GLN A 521 -8.70 -12.49 -16.76
C GLN A 521 -8.30 -11.06 -17.12
N LYS A 522 -8.66 -10.12 -16.25
CA LYS A 522 -8.33 -8.70 -16.38
C LYS A 522 -6.94 -8.42 -15.82
N GLY A 523 -6.05 -7.82 -16.62
CA GLY A 523 -4.74 -7.38 -16.16
C GLY A 523 -4.87 -6.31 -15.07
N ILE A 524 -4.13 -6.47 -13.97
CA ILE A 524 -3.90 -5.53 -12.88
C ILE A 524 -2.40 -5.51 -12.53
N TRP A 525 -1.88 -4.40 -12.02
CA TRP A 525 -0.43 -4.16 -11.87
C TRP A 525 -0.05 -3.60 -10.50
N ASN A 526 0.64 -4.40 -9.70
CA ASN A 526 1.29 -3.96 -8.47
C ASN A 526 2.68 -3.40 -8.78
N VAL A 527 3.11 -2.36 -8.06
CA VAL A 527 4.44 -1.76 -8.19
C VAL A 527 5.20 -1.83 -6.87
N TYR A 528 6.43 -2.31 -6.90
CA TYR A 528 7.29 -2.51 -5.73
C TYR A 528 8.59 -1.73 -5.86
N GLY A 529 9.08 -1.16 -4.76
CA GLY A 529 10.37 -0.50 -4.65
C GLY A 529 11.07 -0.87 -3.35
N LYS A 530 12.31 -1.36 -3.39
CA LYS A 530 13.06 -1.84 -2.22
C LYS A 530 14.34 -1.04 -1.95
N ILE A 531 14.57 -0.73 -0.68
CA ILE A 531 15.87 -0.33 -0.13
C ILE A 531 16.43 -1.53 0.65
N GLU A 532 17.64 -1.97 0.30
CA GLU A 532 18.32 -3.08 0.94
C GLU A 532 18.96 -2.64 2.29
N GLY A 533 18.67 -3.41 3.35
CA GLY A 533 19.23 -3.22 4.69
C GLY A 533 20.60 -3.88 4.89
N ILE A 534 21.42 -3.36 5.81
CA ILE A 534 22.83 -3.80 5.99
C ILE A 534 23.05 -4.94 6.99
N GLU A 535 22.05 -5.27 7.81
CA GLU A 535 22.15 -6.31 8.85
C GLU A 535 21.13 -7.43 8.65
N GLN A 536 19.89 -7.06 8.28
CA GLN A 536 18.79 -7.97 7.97
C GLN A 536 18.24 -7.61 6.57
N ASP A 537 18.96 -8.01 5.53
CA ASP A 537 18.64 -7.76 4.11
C ASP A 537 17.37 -8.51 3.65
N GLN A 538 17.20 -9.75 4.12
CA GLN A 538 16.07 -10.62 3.79
C GLN A 538 14.76 -10.22 4.47
N LYS A 539 14.80 -9.72 5.72
CA LYS A 539 13.59 -9.31 6.46
C LYS A 539 13.28 -7.81 6.24
N SER A 540 12.05 -7.48 5.91
CA SER A 540 11.64 -6.14 5.44
C SER A 540 10.53 -5.49 6.28
N ILE A 541 10.59 -4.16 6.38
CA ILE A 541 9.46 -3.28 6.75
C ILE A 541 8.73 -2.91 5.46
N ILE A 542 7.46 -3.29 5.35
CA ILE A 542 6.64 -3.05 4.17
C ILE A 542 5.74 -1.84 4.43
N ILE A 543 5.62 -0.94 3.44
CA ILE A 543 4.73 0.21 3.46
C ILE A 543 3.87 0.16 2.19
N GLY A 544 2.56 -0.02 2.34
CA GLY A 544 1.62 -0.22 1.24
C GLY A 544 0.50 0.83 1.18
N ASN A 545 0.00 1.04 -0.03
CA ASN A 545 -1.10 1.94 -0.39
C ASN A 545 -1.68 1.46 -1.74
N HIS A 546 -3.00 1.36 -1.89
CA HIS A 546 -3.58 1.11 -3.21
C HIS A 546 -3.56 2.37 -4.10
N ARG A 547 -3.82 2.17 -5.39
CA ARG A 547 -3.70 3.21 -6.43
C ARG A 547 -4.95 3.32 -7.30
N ASP A 548 -5.71 2.24 -7.42
CA ASP A 548 -7.00 2.26 -8.10
C ASP A 548 -8.05 3.02 -7.28
N ALA A 549 -8.98 3.68 -7.96
CA ALA A 549 -10.13 4.31 -7.31
C ALA A 549 -11.36 4.17 -8.20
N TRP A 550 -12.57 4.20 -7.62
CA TRP A 550 -13.79 4.21 -8.44
C TRP A 550 -13.91 5.40 -9.38
N SER A 551 -13.30 6.54 -9.06
CA SER A 551 -13.32 7.77 -9.87
C SER A 551 -11.97 8.51 -9.79
N PHE A 552 -11.84 9.60 -9.01
CA PHE A 552 -10.60 10.38 -8.90
C PHE A 552 -9.77 10.15 -7.63
N GLY A 553 -10.37 9.57 -6.58
CA GLY A 553 -9.67 9.06 -5.38
C GLY A 553 -8.72 10.02 -4.66
N ALA A 554 -9.05 11.32 -4.58
CA ALA A 554 -8.13 12.32 -4.05
C ALA A 554 -7.81 12.18 -2.57
N THR A 555 -8.78 11.76 -1.77
CA THR A 555 -8.61 11.33 -0.39
C THR A 555 -8.20 9.85 -0.37
N GLU A 556 -8.96 9.02 -1.08
CA GLU A 556 -8.94 7.57 -1.00
C GLU A 556 -8.71 7.00 -2.42
N PRO A 557 -7.46 6.64 -2.82
CA PRO A 557 -6.26 6.44 -1.99
C PRO A 557 -5.20 7.56 -2.04
N HIS A 558 -5.35 8.61 -2.84
CA HIS A 558 -4.18 9.42 -3.25
C HIS A 558 -3.59 10.35 -2.19
N SER A 559 -4.29 10.61 -1.08
CA SER A 559 -3.65 11.22 0.10
C SER A 559 -2.53 10.32 0.65
N GLY A 560 -2.73 9.00 0.59
CA GLY A 560 -1.74 7.97 0.90
C GLY A 560 -0.66 7.81 -0.17
N THR A 561 -1.05 7.77 -1.45
CA THR A 561 -0.09 7.67 -2.58
C THR A 561 0.90 8.82 -2.59
N ALA A 562 0.44 10.05 -2.27
CA ALA A 562 1.31 11.20 -2.13
C ALA A 562 2.37 11.01 -1.02
N VAL A 563 1.99 10.44 0.13
CA VAL A 563 2.92 10.14 1.23
C VAL A 563 3.88 9.01 0.84
N LEU A 564 3.42 7.92 0.22
CA LEU A 564 4.25 6.80 -0.22
C LEU A 564 5.40 7.26 -1.13
N ILE A 565 5.06 8.06 -2.16
CA ILE A 565 6.02 8.59 -3.13
C ILE A 565 7.01 9.57 -2.47
N GLU A 566 6.55 10.40 -1.54
CA GLU A 566 7.43 11.34 -0.81
C GLU A 566 8.37 10.59 0.15
N MET A 567 7.92 9.51 0.80
CA MET A 567 8.79 8.66 1.62
C MET A 567 9.84 7.96 0.77
N ALA A 568 9.45 7.33 -0.35
CA ALA A 568 10.39 6.69 -1.28
C ALA A 568 11.49 7.67 -1.72
N ARG A 569 11.13 8.91 -2.07
CA ARG A 569 12.11 9.98 -2.35
C ARG A 569 13.01 10.29 -1.16
N ILE A 570 12.46 10.55 0.02
CA ILE A 570 13.26 10.98 1.18
C ILE A 570 14.26 9.90 1.59
N PHE A 571 13.84 8.64 1.64
CA PHE A 571 14.72 7.52 1.98
C PHE A 571 15.73 7.19 0.87
N GLY A 572 15.35 7.23 -0.42
CA GLY A 572 16.31 7.16 -1.54
C GLY A 572 17.33 8.32 -1.54
N THR A 573 16.91 9.50 -1.08
CA THR A 573 17.80 10.65 -0.89
C THR A 573 18.76 10.46 0.31
N LEU A 574 18.33 9.79 1.38
CA LEU A 574 19.23 9.36 2.47
C LEU A 574 20.23 8.29 1.99
N VAL A 575 19.77 7.34 1.18
CA VAL A 575 20.59 6.29 0.55
C VAL A 575 21.70 6.88 -0.33
N SER A 576 21.37 7.82 -1.21
CA SER A 576 22.38 8.52 -2.04
C SER A 576 23.35 9.41 -1.24
N LYS A 577 23.00 9.79 0.00
CA LYS A 577 23.90 10.46 0.95
C LYS A 577 24.75 9.48 1.78
N GLY A 578 24.52 8.17 1.66
CA GLY A 578 25.29 7.11 2.31
C GLY A 578 24.71 6.57 3.63
N TRP A 579 23.50 7.00 4.03
CA TRP A 579 22.77 6.30 5.10
C TRP A 579 22.17 4.99 4.56
N ARG A 580 22.10 3.96 5.40
CA ARG A 580 21.42 2.70 5.09
C ARG A 580 20.73 2.16 6.36
N PRO A 581 19.51 1.61 6.25
CA PRO A 581 18.82 1.02 7.40
C PRO A 581 19.44 -0.32 7.78
N LEU A 582 19.22 -0.77 9.01
CA LEU A 582 19.62 -2.12 9.45
C LEU A 582 18.78 -3.21 8.75
N ARG A 583 17.48 -2.95 8.58
CA ARG A 583 16.50 -3.84 7.95
C ARG A 583 16.06 -3.29 6.60
N SER A 584 15.68 -4.15 5.67
CA SER A 584 15.16 -3.71 4.38
C SER A 584 13.86 -2.90 4.51
N ILE A 585 13.62 -1.97 3.58
CA ILE A 585 12.39 -1.16 3.49
C ILE A 585 11.78 -1.40 2.12
N GLU A 586 10.50 -1.73 2.05
CA GLU A 586 9.78 -2.01 0.79
C GLU A 586 8.53 -1.13 0.68
N PHE A 587 8.47 -0.33 -0.38
CA PHE A 587 7.33 0.50 -0.74
C PHE A 587 6.49 -0.25 -1.80
N MET A 588 5.18 -0.35 -1.58
CA MET A 588 4.29 -1.13 -2.43
C MET A 588 3.06 -0.31 -2.83
N SER A 589 2.75 -0.29 -4.13
CA SER A 589 1.53 0.30 -4.69
C SER A 589 0.64 -0.81 -5.22
N TRP A 590 -0.52 -0.99 -4.59
CA TRP A 590 -1.49 -2.03 -4.92
C TRP A 590 -2.49 -1.57 -5.99
N ASP A 591 -3.17 -2.54 -6.60
CA ASP A 591 -4.20 -2.37 -7.62
C ASP A 591 -5.38 -3.31 -7.30
N ALA A 592 -6.58 -2.97 -7.77
CA ALA A 592 -7.84 -3.65 -7.48
C ALA A 592 -8.11 -3.84 -5.97
N GLU A 593 -7.75 -2.87 -5.12
CA GLU A 593 -8.20 -2.86 -3.73
C GLU A 593 -9.73 -2.74 -3.70
N GLU A 594 -10.26 -1.69 -4.36
CA GLU A 594 -11.66 -1.27 -4.27
C GLU A 594 -12.63 -2.38 -4.69
N TYR A 595 -12.14 -3.37 -5.43
CA TYR A 595 -12.84 -4.60 -5.80
C TYR A 595 -12.88 -5.66 -4.69
N ASN A 596 -11.75 -6.04 -4.07
CA ASN A 596 -11.69 -7.03 -2.96
C ASN A 596 -10.30 -7.17 -2.29
N MET A 597 -9.52 -6.09 -2.11
CA MET A 597 -8.10 -6.15 -1.70
C MET A 597 -7.27 -7.06 -2.63
N ILE A 598 -7.50 -6.99 -3.95
CA ILE A 598 -7.06 -8.05 -4.86
C ILE A 598 -5.54 -8.01 -5.03
N GLY A 599 -4.93 -6.92 -5.47
CA GLY A 599 -3.50 -6.85 -5.72
C GLY A 599 -2.63 -7.23 -4.51
N SER A 600 -2.99 -6.76 -3.31
CA SER A 600 -2.31 -7.15 -2.07
C SER A 600 -2.54 -8.63 -1.71
N THR A 601 -3.75 -9.16 -1.89
CA THR A 601 -4.04 -10.58 -1.60
C THR A 601 -3.31 -11.51 -2.57
N GLU A 602 -3.31 -11.24 -3.88
CA GLU A 602 -2.60 -12.07 -4.86
C GLU A 602 -1.08 -12.07 -4.62
N PHE A 603 -0.52 -10.94 -4.16
CA PHE A 603 0.87 -10.86 -3.71
C PHE A 603 1.12 -11.70 -2.45
N VAL A 604 0.26 -11.61 -1.44
CA VAL A 604 0.40 -12.38 -0.21
C VAL A 604 0.21 -13.88 -0.47
N GLU A 605 -0.69 -14.29 -1.37
CA GLU A 605 -0.92 -15.70 -1.71
C GLU A 605 0.20 -16.29 -2.59
N HIS A 606 0.94 -15.49 -3.38
CA HIS A 606 2.21 -15.91 -3.99
C HIS A 606 3.33 -16.08 -2.94
N ASN A 607 3.38 -15.19 -1.94
CA ASN A 607 4.52 -15.04 -1.03
C ASN A 607 4.28 -15.60 0.39
N ASP A 608 3.24 -16.41 0.65
CA ASP A 608 2.76 -16.66 2.01
C ASP A 608 3.79 -17.34 2.95
N GLU A 609 4.62 -18.27 2.43
CA GLU A 609 5.75 -18.86 3.16
C GLU A 609 6.91 -17.88 3.33
N LEU A 610 7.15 -16.99 2.35
CA LEU A 610 8.22 -16.00 2.40
C LEU A 610 7.89 -14.88 3.39
N LEU A 611 6.67 -14.33 3.38
CA LEU A 611 6.25 -13.27 4.30
C LEU A 611 6.29 -13.72 5.76
N ARG A 612 5.89 -14.97 6.06
CA ARG A 612 6.06 -15.58 7.40
C ARG A 612 7.50 -15.63 7.91
N GLN A 613 8.47 -15.67 7.00
CA GLN A 613 9.90 -15.67 7.32
C GLN A 613 10.49 -14.25 7.27
N ASN A 614 10.02 -13.40 6.36
CA ASN A 614 10.70 -12.21 5.90
C ASN A 614 9.94 -10.88 6.14
N ALA A 615 8.68 -10.89 6.57
CA ALA A 615 8.01 -9.65 6.96
C ALA A 615 8.29 -9.32 8.44
N PHE A 616 8.73 -8.09 8.73
CA PHE A 616 8.79 -7.56 10.09
C PHE A 616 7.50 -6.82 10.46
N ALA A 617 6.97 -6.02 9.53
CA ALA A 617 5.78 -5.20 9.72
C ALA A 617 5.17 -4.83 8.36
N TYR A 618 3.85 -4.64 8.33
CA TYR A 618 3.14 -3.98 7.24
C TYR A 618 2.52 -2.67 7.73
N ILE A 619 2.86 -1.53 7.12
CA ILE A 619 2.24 -0.22 7.38
C ILE A 619 1.34 0.10 6.20
N ASN A 620 0.07 0.33 6.47
CA ASN A 620 -0.93 0.71 5.49
C ASN A 620 -1.15 2.23 5.49
N LEU A 621 -1.22 2.81 4.30
CA LEU A 621 -1.40 4.24 4.04
C LEU A 621 -2.46 4.44 2.97
N ASP A 622 -3.68 3.99 3.24
CA ASP A 622 -4.80 4.05 2.30
C ASP A 622 -5.37 5.49 2.22
N SER A 623 -6.51 5.74 2.85
CA SER A 623 -7.21 7.01 3.02
C SER A 623 -6.44 8.02 3.92
N ALA A 624 -5.10 8.08 3.82
CA ALA A 624 -4.17 8.58 4.85
C ALA A 624 -4.47 9.99 5.41
N VAL A 625 -5.07 10.89 4.62
CA VAL A 625 -5.56 12.20 5.09
C VAL A 625 -6.95 12.51 4.53
N ALA A 626 -7.96 12.09 5.27
CA ALA A 626 -9.36 12.49 5.07
C ALA A 626 -9.78 13.70 5.92
N GLY A 627 -9.11 13.98 7.05
CA GLY A 627 -9.50 15.06 7.97
C GLY A 627 -8.36 15.53 8.89
N SER A 628 -8.71 15.93 10.10
CA SER A 628 -7.81 16.57 11.08
C SER A 628 -7.52 15.73 12.33
N GLU A 629 -8.25 14.65 12.55
CA GLU A 629 -8.15 13.82 13.75
C GLU A 629 -7.25 12.61 13.49
N PHE A 630 -6.13 12.45 14.18
CA PHE A 630 -5.25 11.28 13.99
C PHE A 630 -5.89 10.00 14.56
N HIS A 631 -5.87 8.93 13.78
CA HIS A 631 -6.32 7.57 14.10
C HIS A 631 -5.23 6.57 13.71
N ALA A 632 -5.13 5.47 14.46
CA ALA A 632 -4.22 4.37 14.17
C ALA A 632 -4.84 3.05 14.66
N ALA A 633 -4.96 2.08 13.76
CA ALA A 633 -5.47 0.75 14.03
C ALA A 633 -4.35 -0.27 13.72
N GLY A 634 -4.12 -1.26 14.58
CA GLY A 634 -2.97 -2.15 14.36
C GLY A 634 -2.79 -3.28 15.35
N SER A 635 -1.87 -4.19 15.00
CA SER A 635 -1.36 -5.22 15.89
C SER A 635 -0.80 -4.58 17.17
N PRO A 636 -1.07 -5.12 18.37
CA PRO A 636 -0.78 -4.42 19.63
C PRO A 636 0.68 -4.03 19.86
N VAL A 637 1.62 -4.71 19.20
CA VAL A 637 3.06 -4.42 19.21
C VAL A 637 3.40 -2.96 18.86
N PHE A 638 2.63 -2.32 17.99
CA PHE A 638 2.95 -0.97 17.51
C PHE A 638 2.67 0.14 18.53
N LYS A 639 1.96 -0.15 19.62
CA LYS A 639 1.44 0.87 20.54
C LYS A 639 2.51 1.86 20.98
N GLN A 640 3.62 1.41 21.57
CA GLN A 640 4.67 2.32 22.06
C GLN A 640 5.43 3.01 20.91
N ALA A 641 5.58 2.36 19.75
CA ALA A 641 6.21 2.97 18.58
C ALA A 641 5.37 4.16 18.07
N VAL A 642 4.06 3.95 17.85
CA VAL A 642 3.11 5.02 17.48
C VAL A 642 3.12 6.13 18.51
N LEU A 643 3.01 5.82 19.81
CA LEU A 643 3.02 6.82 20.88
C LEU A 643 4.30 7.66 20.91
N ARG A 644 5.49 7.07 20.71
CA ARG A 644 6.77 7.80 20.64
C ARG A 644 6.92 8.65 19.38
N VAL A 645 6.22 8.32 18.30
CA VAL A 645 6.24 9.07 17.05
C VAL A 645 5.33 10.29 17.12
N ILE A 646 4.08 10.13 17.54
CA ILE A 646 3.12 11.25 17.60
C ILE A 646 3.44 12.29 18.69
N ASP A 647 4.30 11.94 19.64
CA ASP A 647 4.90 12.84 20.64
C ASP A 647 5.92 13.82 20.01
N ARG A 648 6.43 13.49 18.81
CA ARG A 648 7.47 14.24 18.08
C ARG A 648 6.94 15.01 16.87
N VAL A 649 5.65 14.90 16.58
CA VAL A 649 4.96 15.61 15.48
C VAL A 649 4.04 16.65 16.09
N PHE A 650 4.11 17.88 15.58
CA PHE A 650 3.52 19.07 16.19
C PHE A 650 2.61 19.80 15.21
N ASP A 651 1.35 19.97 15.61
CA ASP A 651 0.39 20.79 14.89
C ASP A 651 0.65 22.26 15.22
N ALA A 652 1.12 23.01 14.23
CA ALA A 652 1.41 24.43 14.37
C ALA A 652 0.17 25.34 14.39
N GLY A 653 -0.99 24.85 13.91
CA GLY A 653 -2.27 25.57 13.96
C GLY A 653 -2.98 25.40 15.31
N LEU A 654 -2.90 24.20 15.90
CA LEU A 654 -3.45 23.89 17.22
C LEU A 654 -2.45 24.10 18.37
N ASN A 655 -1.16 24.33 18.06
CA ASN A 655 -0.07 24.54 19.01
C ASN A 655 0.04 23.40 20.05
N ALA A 656 0.01 22.15 19.57
CA ALA A 656 0.01 20.94 20.38
C ALA A 656 0.72 19.79 19.64
N THR A 657 1.22 18.78 20.37
CA THR A 657 1.68 17.55 19.71
C THR A 657 0.49 16.71 19.25
N VAL A 658 0.68 15.86 18.23
CA VAL A 658 -0.35 14.87 17.84
C VAL A 658 -0.65 13.92 19.01
N ARG A 659 0.33 13.66 19.89
CA ARG A 659 0.14 12.94 21.16
C ARG A 659 -0.81 13.64 22.13
N ASP A 660 -0.71 14.96 22.28
CA ASP A 660 -1.61 15.75 23.13
C ASP A 660 -3.05 15.72 22.59
N LEU A 661 -3.22 15.92 21.28
CA LEU A 661 -4.51 15.91 20.59
C LEU A 661 -5.17 14.52 20.59
N TRP A 662 -4.36 13.46 20.60
CA TRP A 662 -4.79 12.08 20.80
C TRP A 662 -5.24 11.83 22.25
N ASN A 663 -4.46 12.26 23.24
CA ASN A 663 -4.80 12.12 24.66
C ASN A 663 -6.08 12.90 25.04
N GLN A 664 -6.29 14.09 24.45
CA GLN A 664 -7.49 14.91 24.66
C GLN A 664 -8.78 14.23 24.18
N ARG A 665 -8.68 13.25 23.27
CA ARG A 665 -9.81 12.44 22.75
C ARG A 665 -9.85 11.02 23.32
N GLU A 666 -9.09 10.75 24.40
CA GLU A 666 -8.99 9.45 25.07
C GLU A 666 -8.54 8.27 24.17
N GLY A 667 -7.80 8.53 23.09
CA GLY A 667 -7.42 7.49 22.12
C GLY A 667 -6.56 6.35 22.68
N ASP A 668 -6.85 5.12 22.24
CA ASP A 668 -5.98 3.93 22.34
C ASP A 668 -5.78 3.37 20.91
N LEU A 669 -4.73 2.57 20.67
CA LEU A 669 -4.52 1.90 19.39
C LEU A 669 -5.74 1.02 19.09
N GLU A 670 -6.38 1.23 17.93
CA GLU A 670 -7.59 0.54 17.51
C GLU A 670 -7.28 -0.86 16.95
N GLU A 671 -8.28 -1.73 16.86
CA GLU A 671 -8.17 -3.01 16.18
C GLU A 671 -8.41 -2.86 14.66
N LEU A 672 -7.66 -3.62 13.84
CA LEU A 672 -7.78 -3.61 12.38
C LEU A 672 -9.12 -4.16 11.88
N GLY A 673 -9.69 -3.47 10.90
CA GLY A 673 -10.92 -3.82 10.20
C GLY A 673 -10.74 -4.85 9.09
N MET A 674 -11.64 -4.80 8.11
CA MET A 674 -11.77 -5.74 6.98
C MET A 674 -11.80 -5.01 5.62
N ASP A 675 -11.26 -3.81 5.60
CA ASP A 675 -11.46 -2.75 4.63
C ASP A 675 -10.14 -2.00 4.39
N GLY A 676 -9.17 -2.72 3.81
CA GLY A 676 -7.87 -2.21 3.41
C GLY A 676 -6.79 -3.29 3.33
N ASP A 677 -5.71 -3.04 2.59
CA ASP A 677 -4.69 -4.03 2.19
C ASP A 677 -3.92 -4.72 3.33
N TRP A 678 -4.11 -4.34 4.60
CA TRP A 678 -3.55 -5.07 5.75
C TRP A 678 -4.18 -6.45 5.96
N VAL A 679 -5.41 -6.66 5.49
CA VAL A 679 -6.19 -7.88 5.76
C VAL A 679 -5.45 -9.16 5.33
N PRO A 680 -4.92 -9.30 4.10
CA PRO A 680 -4.17 -10.50 3.72
C PRO A 680 -2.87 -10.66 4.54
N PHE A 681 -2.13 -9.58 4.78
CA PHE A 681 -0.87 -9.62 5.56
C PHE A 681 -1.10 -10.15 6.98
N GLN A 682 -2.10 -9.65 7.71
CA GLN A 682 -2.40 -10.14 9.05
C GLN A 682 -3.04 -11.54 9.04
N ASN A 683 -4.01 -11.80 8.16
CA ASN A 683 -4.87 -12.98 8.30
C ASN A 683 -4.37 -14.22 7.54
N ILE A 684 -3.61 -14.04 6.46
CA ILE A 684 -3.00 -15.14 5.67
C ILE A 684 -1.53 -15.31 6.07
N ALA A 685 -0.75 -14.23 6.06
CA ALA A 685 0.69 -14.27 6.33
C ALA A 685 1.07 -14.15 7.81
N GLY A 686 0.19 -13.64 8.70
CA GLY A 686 0.52 -13.46 10.12
C GLY A 686 1.59 -12.38 10.35
N THR A 687 1.58 -11.34 9.51
CA THR A 687 2.46 -10.18 9.62
C THR A 687 1.80 -9.11 10.50
N SER A 688 2.51 -8.63 11.53
CA SER A 688 2.05 -7.51 12.34
C SER A 688 1.78 -6.28 11.48
N SER A 689 0.55 -5.78 11.50
CA SER A 689 0.05 -4.76 10.57
C SER A 689 -0.44 -3.49 11.29
N LEU A 690 -0.41 -2.33 10.60
CA LEU A 690 -0.76 -1.02 11.16
C LEU A 690 -1.34 -0.10 10.07
N ASP A 691 -2.60 0.34 10.20
CA ASP A 691 -3.18 1.44 9.41
C ASP A 691 -3.01 2.79 10.13
N LEU A 692 -2.81 3.84 9.34
CA LEU A 692 -2.56 5.20 9.81
C LEU A 692 -3.42 6.19 9.03
N GLY A 693 -4.11 7.08 9.73
CA GLY A 693 -4.96 8.06 9.07
C GLY A 693 -5.27 9.31 9.87
N PHE A 694 -5.32 10.47 9.21
CA PHE A 694 -6.13 11.56 9.72
C PHE A 694 -7.57 11.39 9.21
N ARG A 695 -8.52 11.17 10.13
CA ARG A 695 -9.96 10.97 9.89
C ARG A 695 -10.73 12.20 10.43
N GLY A 696 -12.05 12.09 10.58
CA GLY A 696 -12.91 13.15 11.13
C GLY A 696 -14.37 12.93 10.75
N ALA A 697 -15.09 14.02 10.44
CA ALA A 697 -16.39 13.92 9.77
C ALA A 697 -16.28 13.19 8.41
N ARG A 698 -17.41 12.73 7.84
CA ARG A 698 -17.43 12.11 6.50
C ARG A 698 -16.85 13.03 5.42
N PHE A 699 -16.51 12.43 4.29
CA PHE A 699 -16.12 13.08 3.02
C PHE A 699 -16.88 12.35 1.90
N PRO A 700 -16.96 12.87 0.66
CA PRO A 700 -17.77 12.25 -0.39
C PRO A 700 -17.06 11.03 -1.02
N ALA A 701 -16.79 10.02 -0.20
CA ALA A 701 -16.00 8.83 -0.52
C ALA A 701 -16.59 8.01 -1.68
N GLN A 702 -15.70 7.38 -2.47
CA GLN A 702 -16.02 6.51 -3.61
C GLN A 702 -16.97 7.17 -4.65
N SER A 703 -16.99 8.50 -4.68
CA SER A 703 -17.81 9.35 -5.55
C SER A 703 -16.90 10.23 -6.42
N SER A 704 -17.40 10.84 -7.48
CA SER A 704 -16.56 11.75 -8.29
C SER A 704 -16.28 13.10 -7.61
N TYR A 705 -16.89 13.34 -6.44
CA TYR A 705 -16.62 14.53 -5.61
C TYR A 705 -15.42 14.37 -4.67
N ASP A 706 -14.84 13.16 -4.54
CA ASP A 706 -13.52 13.01 -3.91
C ASP A 706 -12.41 13.35 -4.92
N ASN A 707 -12.26 14.65 -5.17
CA ASN A 707 -11.33 15.22 -6.14
C ASN A 707 -10.33 16.20 -5.50
N TYR A 708 -9.31 16.57 -6.27
CA TYR A 708 -8.25 17.46 -5.80
C TYR A 708 -8.78 18.84 -5.37
N GLU A 709 -9.80 19.37 -6.04
CA GLU A 709 -10.48 20.61 -5.65
C GLU A 709 -11.11 20.51 -4.26
N TRP A 710 -11.70 19.36 -3.91
CA TRP A 710 -12.24 19.11 -2.57
C TRP A 710 -11.12 19.05 -1.53
N VAL A 711 -10.04 18.31 -1.79
CA VAL A 711 -8.87 18.24 -0.86
C VAL A 711 -8.25 19.63 -0.67
N GLN A 712 -8.05 20.40 -1.76
CA GLN A 712 -7.48 21.75 -1.71
C GLN A 712 -8.39 22.78 -1.01
N ARG A 713 -9.71 22.58 -0.95
CA ARG A 713 -10.65 23.57 -0.38
C ARG A 713 -11.20 23.21 0.99
N ILE A 714 -11.40 21.91 1.25
CA ILE A 714 -12.18 21.39 2.38
C ILE A 714 -11.42 20.30 3.16
N GLY A 715 -10.67 19.44 2.47
CA GLY A 715 -9.94 18.31 3.08
C GLY A 715 -8.73 18.74 3.91
N ASP A 716 -7.71 19.30 3.26
CA ASP A 716 -6.48 19.81 3.88
C ASP A 716 -5.88 20.96 3.03
N PRO A 717 -6.43 22.19 3.10
CA PRO A 717 -6.10 23.26 2.14
C PRO A 717 -4.61 23.65 2.08
N GLU A 718 -3.97 23.67 3.24
CA GLU A 718 -2.55 23.99 3.45
C GLU A 718 -1.63 22.77 3.32
N PHE A 719 -2.19 21.56 3.13
CA PHE A 719 -1.47 20.28 3.11
C PHE A 719 -0.70 20.00 4.42
N ALA A 720 -1.22 20.50 5.55
CA ALA A 720 -0.60 20.41 6.86
C ALA A 720 -0.73 19.01 7.47
N TYR A 721 -1.89 18.37 7.31
CA TYR A 721 -2.11 17.00 7.77
C TYR A 721 -1.38 15.98 6.88
N HIS A 722 -1.24 16.26 5.57
CA HIS A 722 -0.35 15.50 4.68
C HIS A 722 1.12 15.59 5.12
N VAL A 723 1.62 16.78 5.48
CA VAL A 723 2.98 16.93 6.01
C VAL A 723 3.13 16.21 7.35
N MET A 724 2.18 16.34 8.28
CA MET A 724 2.23 15.62 9.55
C MET A 724 2.16 14.10 9.36
N MET A 725 1.36 13.59 8.41
CA MET A 725 1.33 12.16 8.09
C MET A 725 2.67 11.69 7.51
N GLY A 726 3.25 12.42 6.55
CA GLY A 726 4.58 12.11 6.03
C GLY A 726 5.67 12.11 7.13
N GLN A 727 5.56 12.99 8.13
CA GLN A 727 6.43 12.94 9.30
C GLN A 727 6.17 11.71 10.16
N ILE A 728 4.91 11.37 10.47
CA ILE A 728 4.55 10.17 11.26
C ILE A 728 5.08 8.89 10.59
N VAL A 729 4.85 8.73 9.28
CA VAL A 729 5.31 7.57 8.51
C VAL A 729 6.84 7.50 8.47
N GLY A 730 7.51 8.59 8.12
CA GLY A 730 8.98 8.61 8.06
C GLY A 730 9.64 8.34 9.42
N LEU A 731 9.02 8.79 10.51
CA LEU A 731 9.45 8.48 11.87
C LEU A 731 9.21 7.01 12.25
N LEU A 732 8.08 6.41 11.86
CA LEU A 732 7.81 4.98 12.08
C LEU A 732 8.77 4.08 11.28
N ILE A 733 9.07 4.44 10.03
CA ILE A 733 10.08 3.74 9.22
C ILE A 733 11.45 3.77 9.91
N LEU A 734 11.89 4.92 10.44
CA LEU A 734 13.15 4.99 11.21
C LEU A 734 13.11 4.18 12.52
N GLU A 735 12.02 4.27 13.30
CA GLU A 735 11.84 3.49 14.53
C GLU A 735 11.92 1.98 14.29
N LEU A 736 11.40 1.49 13.15
CA LEU A 736 11.34 0.08 12.80
C LEU A 736 12.57 -0.43 12.03
N ALA A 737 13.14 0.36 11.11
CA ALA A 737 14.20 -0.10 10.21
C ALA A 737 15.63 0.20 10.70
N ASP A 738 15.83 1.22 11.55
CA ASP A 738 17.16 1.71 11.94
C ASP A 738 17.53 1.44 13.41
N LYS A 739 16.58 0.95 14.23
CA LYS A 739 16.85 0.60 15.64
C LYS A 739 17.43 -0.82 15.81
N PRO A 740 18.50 -1.02 16.61
CA PRO A 740 19.08 -2.35 16.84
C PRO A 740 18.08 -3.38 17.40
N ILE A 741 17.26 -2.97 18.37
CA ILE A 741 16.11 -3.73 18.89
C ILE A 741 14.85 -3.22 18.20
N LEU A 742 14.00 -4.13 17.70
CA LEU A 742 12.72 -3.81 17.10
C LEU A 742 11.74 -3.27 18.19
N PRO A 743 11.04 -2.14 17.97
CA PRO A 743 10.29 -1.43 19.02
C PRO A 743 8.91 -2.03 19.38
N PHE A 744 8.80 -3.36 19.45
CA PHE A 744 7.52 -4.06 19.62
C PHE A 744 7.11 -4.22 21.09
N ASP A 745 5.93 -3.71 21.45
CA ASP A 745 5.35 -3.83 22.81
C ASP A 745 4.70 -5.20 23.05
N MET A 746 5.55 -6.23 23.18
CA MET A 746 5.11 -7.60 23.44
C MET A 746 4.32 -7.69 24.76
N VAL A 747 4.69 -6.93 25.80
CA VAL A 747 3.97 -6.90 27.08
C VAL A 747 2.55 -6.34 26.88
N GLY A 748 2.41 -5.21 26.17
CA GLY A 748 1.12 -4.64 25.78
C GLY A 748 0.27 -5.59 24.93
N TYR A 749 0.89 -6.43 24.09
CA TYR A 749 0.19 -7.50 23.38
C TYR A 749 -0.35 -8.56 24.35
N SER A 750 0.44 -9.01 25.34
CA SER A 750 -0.02 -9.96 26.37
C SER A 750 -1.20 -9.43 27.20
N GLU A 751 -1.28 -8.11 27.43
CA GLU A 751 -2.42 -7.46 28.08
C GLU A 751 -3.63 -7.33 27.14
N ARG A 752 -3.42 -7.04 25.85
CA ARG A 752 -4.52 -6.95 24.87
C ARG A 752 -5.16 -8.32 24.62
N ILE A 753 -4.39 -9.43 24.62
CA ILE A 753 -4.91 -10.80 24.53
C ILE A 753 -5.90 -11.11 25.67
N GLU A 754 -5.62 -10.67 26.90
CA GLU A 754 -6.57 -10.77 28.02
C GLU A 754 -7.86 -9.99 27.76
N ARG A 755 -7.77 -8.76 27.21
CA ARG A 755 -8.97 -7.98 26.82
C ARG A 755 -9.81 -8.73 25.78
N TYR A 756 -9.19 -9.34 24.77
CA TYR A 756 -9.88 -10.11 23.73
C TYR A 756 -10.57 -11.37 24.28
N ILE A 757 -9.93 -12.11 25.19
CA ILE A 757 -10.54 -13.30 25.82
C ILE A 757 -11.72 -12.90 26.71
N ASN A 758 -11.64 -11.74 27.37
CA ASN A 758 -12.74 -11.19 28.16
C ASN A 758 -13.91 -10.71 27.27
N ASP A 759 -13.64 -10.07 26.12
CA ASP A 759 -14.71 -9.71 25.16
C ASP A 759 -15.38 -10.94 24.55
N LEU A 760 -14.61 -11.98 24.19
CA LEU A 760 -15.16 -13.27 23.77
C LEU A 760 -16.05 -13.89 24.85
N ALA A 761 -15.65 -13.80 26.13
CA ALA A 761 -16.47 -14.26 27.25
C ALA A 761 -17.78 -13.48 27.35
N ASN A 762 -17.73 -12.14 27.29
CA ASN A 762 -18.91 -11.28 27.28
C ASN A 762 -19.86 -11.65 26.13
N PHE A 763 -19.34 -11.82 24.91
CA PHE A 763 -20.13 -12.24 23.74
C PHE A 763 -20.79 -13.61 23.96
N CYS A 764 -20.05 -14.61 24.43
CA CYS A 764 -20.58 -15.94 24.71
C CYS A 764 -21.67 -15.91 25.81
N GLU A 765 -21.53 -15.06 26.82
CA GLU A 765 -22.56 -14.86 27.85
C GLU A 765 -23.83 -14.20 27.28
N HIS A 766 -23.71 -13.18 26.43
CA HIS A 766 -24.86 -12.56 25.74
C HIS A 766 -25.57 -13.53 24.78
N MET A 767 -24.82 -14.45 24.14
CA MET A 767 -25.36 -15.54 23.33
C MET A 767 -25.90 -16.72 24.17
N GLY A 768 -25.92 -16.60 25.50
CA GLY A 768 -26.47 -17.60 26.42
C GLY A 768 -25.61 -18.85 26.61
N ALA A 769 -24.40 -18.92 26.05
CA ALA A 769 -23.54 -20.10 26.07
C ALA A 769 -23.19 -20.54 27.50
N GLY A 770 -22.98 -19.58 28.42
CA GLY A 770 -22.70 -19.83 29.84
C GLY A 770 -23.83 -20.46 30.64
N THR A 771 -25.02 -20.68 30.04
CA THR A 771 -26.16 -21.36 30.69
C THR A 771 -26.23 -22.87 30.39
N GLN A 772 -25.34 -23.39 29.54
CA GLN A 772 -25.28 -24.81 29.19
C GLN A 772 -23.90 -25.37 29.53
N ASP A 773 -23.84 -26.47 30.30
CA ASP A 773 -22.60 -27.19 30.68
C ASP A 773 -21.86 -27.86 29.48
N LYS A 774 -22.11 -27.37 28.26
CA LYS A 774 -21.61 -27.87 26.98
C LYS A 774 -20.53 -26.99 26.37
N PHE A 775 -20.23 -25.83 26.93
CA PHE A 775 -19.24 -24.88 26.41
C PHE A 775 -18.35 -24.34 27.52
N SER A 776 -17.04 -24.19 27.26
CA SER A 776 -16.11 -23.67 28.25
C SER A 776 -14.96 -22.86 27.64
N LEU A 777 -14.73 -21.66 28.17
CA LEU A 777 -13.58 -20.81 27.86
C LEU A 777 -12.39 -21.02 28.81
N GLU A 778 -12.47 -22.00 29.72
CA GLU A 778 -11.42 -22.29 30.71
C GLU A 778 -10.03 -22.57 30.12
N PRO A 779 -9.86 -23.22 28.95
CA PRO A 779 -8.54 -23.38 28.33
C PRO A 779 -7.86 -22.03 28.01
N LEU A 780 -8.62 -21.06 27.50
CA LEU A 780 -8.12 -19.71 27.20
C LEU A 780 -7.89 -18.89 28.47
N LYS A 781 -8.81 -18.94 29.44
CA LYS A 781 -8.70 -18.19 30.70
C LYS A 781 -7.45 -18.59 31.51
N LYS A 782 -7.10 -19.88 31.55
CA LYS A 782 -5.91 -20.39 32.26
C LYS A 782 -4.60 -19.90 31.64
N LEU A 783 -4.58 -19.79 30.31
CA LEU A 783 -3.39 -19.42 29.55
C LEU A 783 -2.95 -17.96 29.79
N ILE A 784 -3.85 -17.06 30.17
CA ILE A 784 -3.56 -15.62 30.38
C ILE A 784 -2.39 -15.40 31.35
N ALA A 785 -2.32 -16.17 32.44
CA ALA A 785 -1.24 -16.05 33.42
C ALA A 785 0.11 -16.56 32.88
N GLU A 786 0.09 -17.66 32.13
CA GLU A 786 1.28 -18.27 31.50
C GLU A 786 1.84 -17.35 30.40
N THR A 787 0.97 -16.86 29.51
CA THR A 787 1.27 -15.85 28.47
C THR A 787 1.96 -14.62 29.07
N LYS A 788 1.39 -14.02 30.12
CA LYS A 788 1.96 -12.82 30.76
C LYS A 788 3.32 -13.09 31.41
N VAL A 789 3.55 -14.28 31.97
CA VAL A 789 4.86 -14.66 32.55
C VAL A 789 5.91 -14.88 31.46
N ASN A 790 5.58 -15.67 30.43
CA ASN A 790 6.49 -16.00 29.33
C ASN A 790 6.90 -14.73 28.56
N VAL A 791 5.93 -13.91 28.14
CA VAL A 791 6.18 -12.70 27.36
C VAL A 791 6.96 -11.66 28.17
N LYS A 792 6.69 -11.52 29.47
CA LYS A 792 7.48 -10.65 30.35
C LYS A 792 8.92 -11.16 30.53
N GLY A 793 9.10 -12.48 30.67
CA GLY A 793 10.42 -13.10 30.76
C GLY A 793 11.27 -12.84 29.51
N PHE A 794 10.69 -13.03 28.33
CA PHE A 794 11.29 -12.67 27.05
C PHE A 794 11.66 -11.17 26.99
N SER A 795 10.70 -10.29 27.27
CA SER A 795 10.88 -8.83 27.20
C SER A 795 11.96 -8.29 28.14
N MET A 796 12.32 -9.03 29.21
CA MET A 796 13.43 -8.64 30.10
C MET A 796 14.81 -8.73 29.44
N TRP A 797 14.95 -9.41 28.29
CA TRP A 797 16.25 -9.49 27.60
C TRP A 797 16.71 -8.17 26.99
N GLU A 798 15.80 -7.28 26.59
CA GLU A 798 16.14 -5.94 26.08
C GLU A 798 17.02 -5.17 27.09
N MET A 799 16.70 -5.24 28.38
CA MET A 799 17.51 -4.63 29.46
C MET A 799 18.87 -5.32 29.63
N THR A 800 18.97 -6.62 29.38
CA THR A 800 20.25 -7.37 29.41
C THR A 800 21.15 -6.95 28.25
N TRP A 801 20.57 -6.79 27.05
CA TRP A 801 21.28 -6.26 25.88
C TRP A 801 21.72 -4.81 26.11
N GLU A 802 20.82 -3.93 26.52
CA GLU A 802 21.11 -2.50 26.76
C GLU A 802 22.21 -2.34 27.82
N SER A 803 22.06 -2.98 28.99
CA SER A 803 23.06 -2.88 30.06
C SER A 803 24.42 -3.45 29.68
N THR A 804 24.48 -4.45 28.78
CA THR A 804 25.74 -5.01 28.28
C THR A 804 26.39 -4.12 27.22
N VAL A 805 25.64 -3.70 26.20
CA VAL A 805 26.17 -2.92 25.06
C VAL A 805 26.41 -1.46 25.45
N MET A 806 25.44 -0.80 26.08
CA MET A 806 25.59 0.60 26.51
C MET A 806 26.55 0.71 27.71
N GLY A 807 26.49 -0.23 28.65
CA GLY A 807 27.49 -0.34 29.73
C GLY A 807 28.90 -0.66 29.23
N GLY A 808 29.01 -1.39 28.10
CA GLY A 808 30.25 -1.64 27.35
C GLY A 808 30.74 -0.46 26.50
N GLY A 809 30.09 0.71 26.57
CA GLY A 809 30.47 1.91 25.81
C GLY A 809 29.99 1.92 24.35
N GLY A 810 28.91 1.19 24.05
CA GLY A 810 28.33 1.06 22.71
C GLY A 810 28.96 -0.06 21.86
N TRP A 811 29.77 -0.94 22.47
CA TRP A 811 30.36 -2.09 21.78
C TRP A 811 29.49 -3.35 21.92
N GLU A 812 29.20 -3.98 20.79
CA GLU A 812 28.46 -5.24 20.69
C GLU A 812 29.41 -6.34 20.19
N SER A 813 29.42 -7.49 20.88
CA SER A 813 30.13 -8.69 20.42
C SER A 813 29.31 -9.46 19.39
N GLY A 814 29.94 -10.24 18.51
CA GLY A 814 29.24 -11.06 17.50
C GLY A 814 28.10 -11.89 18.11
N ASP A 815 28.43 -12.69 19.13
CA ASP A 815 27.51 -13.53 19.92
C ASP A 815 26.31 -12.76 20.52
N MET A 816 26.43 -11.43 20.70
CA MET A 816 25.36 -10.56 21.23
C MET A 816 24.52 -9.96 20.11
N GLY A 817 25.15 -9.59 18.98
CA GLY A 817 24.46 -9.18 17.75
C GLY A 817 23.64 -10.32 17.15
N ASP A 818 24.19 -11.54 17.11
CA ASP A 818 23.48 -12.74 16.65
C ASP A 818 22.25 -13.03 17.54
N LYS A 819 22.40 -12.92 18.87
CA LYS A 819 21.26 -13.01 19.80
C LYS A 819 20.25 -11.87 19.61
N ARG A 820 20.69 -10.63 19.33
CA ARG A 820 19.79 -9.50 19.03
C ARG A 820 18.99 -9.73 17.75
N ILE A 821 19.62 -10.25 16.70
CA ILE A 821 18.96 -10.61 15.45
C ILE A 821 17.89 -11.69 15.70
N GLN A 822 18.22 -12.74 16.47
CA GLN A 822 17.24 -13.77 16.84
C GLN A 822 16.10 -13.23 17.72
N PHE A 823 16.40 -12.36 18.69
CA PHE A 823 15.40 -11.68 19.53
C PHE A 823 14.41 -10.84 18.69
N ASN A 824 14.93 -10.07 17.73
CA ASN A 824 14.11 -9.34 16.77
C ASN A 824 13.21 -10.27 15.94
N ASN A 825 13.76 -11.36 15.42
CA ASN A 825 13.01 -12.33 14.64
C ASN A 825 11.87 -12.92 15.47
N HIS A 826 12.15 -13.40 16.69
CA HIS A 826 11.12 -13.95 17.58
C HIS A 826 9.99 -12.96 17.94
N MET A 827 10.23 -11.64 17.95
CA MET A 827 9.16 -10.64 18.09
C MET A 827 8.22 -10.57 16.88
N ALA A 828 8.77 -10.62 15.67
CA ALA A 828 7.98 -10.60 14.43
C ALA A 828 7.25 -11.93 14.19
N ASP A 829 7.97 -13.04 14.37
CA ASP A 829 7.50 -14.40 14.13
C ASP A 829 6.38 -14.81 15.13
N PHE A 830 6.16 -14.03 16.20
CA PHE A 830 5.09 -14.26 17.19
C PHE A 830 3.68 -14.20 16.57
N GLU A 831 3.37 -13.21 15.74
CA GLU A 831 2.04 -13.08 15.11
C GLU A 831 1.84 -14.13 14.01
N THR A 832 2.93 -14.55 13.35
CA THR A 832 2.98 -15.73 12.48
C THR A 832 2.73 -17.04 13.26
N ALA A 833 3.21 -17.15 14.50
CA ALA A 833 2.93 -18.29 15.37
C ALA A 833 1.48 -18.33 15.91
N LEU A 834 0.67 -17.27 15.67
CA LEU A 834 -0.77 -17.26 15.92
C LEU A 834 -1.61 -17.74 14.72
N LEU A 835 -0.99 -18.23 13.65
CA LEU A 835 -1.68 -18.85 12.52
C LEU A 835 -1.98 -20.34 12.76
N ASP A 836 -3.19 -20.76 12.42
CA ASP A 836 -3.56 -22.16 12.29
C ASP A 836 -3.13 -22.72 10.92
N LEU A 837 -1.88 -23.18 10.86
CA LEU A 837 -1.26 -23.78 9.67
C LEU A 837 -1.50 -25.31 9.56
N GLU A 838 -2.42 -25.90 10.32
CA GLU A 838 -2.80 -27.31 10.13
C GLU A 838 -3.53 -27.49 8.77
N GLN A 839 -3.52 -28.71 8.20
CA GLN A 839 -4.19 -28.97 6.92
C GLN A 839 -5.71 -28.76 7.06
N GLY A 840 -6.26 -27.74 6.38
CA GLY A 840 -7.65 -27.33 6.54
C GLY A 840 -7.93 -26.53 7.81
N GLY A 841 -6.88 -25.96 8.42
CA GLY A 841 -6.95 -25.02 9.52
C GLY A 841 -7.42 -23.62 9.10
N GLY A 842 -7.45 -22.72 10.08
CA GLY A 842 -8.05 -21.40 9.97
C GLY A 842 -9.55 -21.42 10.25
N ILE A 843 -10.28 -20.42 9.77
CA ILE A 843 -11.72 -20.34 10.00
C ILE A 843 -12.45 -21.46 9.21
N PRO A 844 -13.33 -22.26 9.85
CA PRO A 844 -14.03 -23.35 9.17
C PRO A 844 -14.83 -22.89 7.93
N ASN A 845 -14.56 -23.51 6.79
CA ASN A 845 -15.10 -23.17 5.46
C ASN A 845 -14.61 -21.82 4.85
N ARG A 846 -13.66 -21.13 5.50
CA ARG A 846 -13.11 -19.82 5.13
C ARG A 846 -11.58 -19.79 5.37
N THR A 847 -10.87 -20.79 4.84
CA THR A 847 -9.50 -21.17 5.24
C THR A 847 -8.36 -20.28 4.68
N GLN A 848 -8.69 -19.18 4.00
CA GLN A 848 -7.73 -18.08 3.76
C GLN A 848 -7.38 -17.40 5.10
N PHE A 849 -8.38 -17.17 5.95
CA PHE A 849 -8.19 -16.57 7.28
C PHE A 849 -7.63 -17.64 8.24
N ARG A 850 -6.32 -17.63 8.44
CA ARG A 850 -5.57 -18.61 9.28
C ARG A 850 -5.29 -18.10 10.68
N HIS A 851 -5.26 -16.78 10.89
CA HIS A 851 -4.99 -16.20 12.21
C HIS A 851 -6.09 -16.57 13.24
N VAL A 852 -5.70 -16.95 14.47
CA VAL A 852 -6.68 -17.44 15.47
C VAL A 852 -7.32 -16.34 16.33
N ILE A 853 -6.63 -15.21 16.53
CA ILE A 853 -7.18 -14.04 17.25
C ILE A 853 -7.90 -13.07 16.31
N PHE A 854 -7.26 -12.55 15.27
CA PHE A 854 -7.88 -11.65 14.29
C PHE A 854 -8.58 -12.42 13.15
N GLY A 855 -9.53 -11.77 12.48
CA GLY A 855 -10.21 -12.28 11.29
C GLY A 855 -11.71 -11.96 11.24
N PRO A 856 -12.34 -11.98 10.06
CA PRO A 856 -13.75 -11.62 9.90
C PRO A 856 -14.67 -12.67 10.54
N GLN A 857 -15.69 -12.24 11.31
CA GLN A 857 -16.88 -13.07 11.54
C GLN A 857 -17.69 -13.09 10.24
N ALA A 858 -18.43 -14.17 9.94
CA ALA A 858 -19.11 -14.28 8.65
C ALA A 858 -20.04 -13.08 8.37
N TRP A 859 -20.75 -12.61 9.39
CA TRP A 859 -21.74 -11.52 9.29
C TRP A 859 -21.36 -10.24 10.06
N SER A 860 -20.09 -10.05 10.44
CA SER A 860 -19.63 -8.73 10.91
C SER A 860 -19.51 -7.77 9.73
N GLY A 861 -20.00 -6.54 9.88
CA GLY A 861 -19.54 -5.44 9.04
C GLY A 861 -18.08 -5.09 9.35
N ASN A 862 -17.58 -3.99 8.79
CA ASN A 862 -16.17 -3.55 8.87
C ASN A 862 -15.58 -3.37 10.30
N LYS A 863 -16.39 -3.48 11.36
CA LYS A 863 -15.88 -3.39 12.73
C LYS A 863 -14.97 -4.58 13.06
N PRO A 864 -13.82 -4.35 13.74
CA PRO A 864 -12.94 -5.42 14.18
C PRO A 864 -13.67 -6.43 15.08
N VAL A 865 -13.41 -7.72 14.84
CA VAL A 865 -13.91 -8.83 15.67
C VAL A 865 -12.75 -9.80 15.93
N THR A 866 -12.64 -10.26 17.17
CA THR A 866 -11.62 -11.25 17.57
C THR A 866 -12.21 -12.64 17.81
N PHE A 867 -11.41 -13.69 17.61
CA PHE A 867 -11.79 -15.09 17.75
C PHE A 867 -12.97 -15.51 16.86
N ALA A 868 -13.02 -14.98 15.63
CA ALA A 868 -14.15 -15.12 14.72
C ALA A 868 -14.61 -16.57 14.48
N ALA A 869 -13.69 -17.54 14.38
CA ALA A 869 -14.04 -18.95 14.26
C ALA A 869 -14.87 -19.47 15.45
N ILE A 870 -14.54 -19.03 16.67
CA ILE A 870 -15.29 -19.39 17.89
C ILE A 870 -16.63 -18.66 17.90
N ARG A 871 -16.68 -17.37 17.50
CA ARG A 871 -17.95 -16.62 17.43
C ARG A 871 -18.92 -17.18 16.39
N ASP A 872 -18.46 -17.51 15.18
CA ASP A 872 -19.24 -18.21 14.15
C ASP A 872 -19.82 -19.52 14.70
N ALA A 873 -19.02 -20.34 15.40
CA ALA A 873 -19.46 -21.61 15.95
C ALA A 873 -20.49 -21.45 17.09
N VAL A 874 -20.36 -20.41 17.91
CA VAL A 874 -21.32 -20.05 18.98
C VAL A 874 -22.61 -19.48 18.39
N GLU A 875 -22.54 -18.60 17.39
CA GLU A 875 -23.72 -18.07 16.67
C GLU A 875 -24.50 -19.18 15.96
N ALA A 876 -23.80 -20.15 15.38
CA ALA A 876 -24.40 -21.35 14.79
C ALA A 876 -24.89 -22.39 15.83
N GLY A 877 -24.69 -22.18 17.13
CA GLY A 877 -25.06 -23.11 18.19
C GLY A 877 -24.29 -24.44 18.18
N ASN A 878 -23.15 -24.51 17.50
CA ASN A 878 -22.34 -25.71 17.35
C ASN A 878 -21.28 -25.82 18.47
N TRP A 879 -21.74 -26.19 19.67
CA TRP A 879 -20.93 -26.25 20.89
C TRP A 879 -19.73 -27.20 20.80
N GLU A 880 -19.86 -28.31 20.07
CA GLU A 880 -18.76 -29.28 19.88
C GLU A 880 -17.61 -28.66 19.06
N LEU A 881 -17.94 -27.99 17.95
CA LEU A 881 -16.96 -27.23 17.17
C LEU A 881 -16.39 -26.06 17.97
N ALA A 882 -17.23 -25.33 18.72
CA ALA A 882 -16.79 -24.19 19.53
C ALA A 882 -15.75 -24.60 20.59
N ASN A 883 -15.97 -25.70 21.34
CA ASN A 883 -14.98 -26.22 22.29
C ASN A 883 -13.68 -26.64 21.60
N LYS A 884 -13.77 -27.38 20.49
CA LYS A 884 -12.60 -27.82 19.72
C LYS A 884 -11.77 -26.63 19.22
N LEU A 885 -12.42 -25.55 18.81
CA LEU A 885 -11.76 -24.31 18.43
C LEU A 885 -11.15 -23.57 19.62
N VAL A 886 -11.82 -23.52 20.78
CA VAL A 886 -11.25 -22.96 22.03
C VAL A 886 -9.98 -23.71 22.46
N GLU A 887 -10.01 -25.05 22.49
CA GLU A 887 -8.85 -25.88 22.83
C GLU A 887 -7.70 -25.69 21.83
N LYS A 888 -8.00 -25.63 20.53
CA LYS A 888 -7.01 -25.43 19.47
C LYS A 888 -6.39 -24.03 19.51
N THR A 889 -7.20 -22.99 19.70
CA THR A 889 -6.77 -21.60 19.86
C THR A 889 -5.87 -21.45 21.09
N ALA A 890 -6.24 -22.05 22.22
CA ALA A 890 -5.42 -22.06 23.43
C ALA A 890 -4.07 -22.75 23.18
N ARG A 891 -4.06 -23.91 22.50
CA ARG A 891 -2.81 -24.61 22.12
C ARG A 891 -1.90 -23.74 21.23
N ILE A 892 -2.47 -23.03 20.26
CA ILE A 892 -1.71 -22.19 19.32
C ILE A 892 -1.07 -20.99 20.06
N ILE A 893 -1.84 -20.28 20.89
CA ILE A 893 -1.32 -19.17 21.71
C ILE A 893 -0.27 -19.69 22.72
N GLN A 894 -0.47 -20.89 23.30
CA GLN A 894 0.51 -21.51 24.19
C GLN A 894 1.83 -21.85 23.46
N ASN A 895 1.76 -22.38 22.25
CA ASN A 895 2.95 -22.66 21.44
C ASN A 895 3.68 -21.36 21.06
N ALA A 896 2.96 -20.31 20.62
CA ALA A 896 3.54 -19.01 20.28
C ALA A 896 4.25 -18.35 21.48
N THR A 897 3.62 -18.39 22.66
CA THR A 897 4.20 -17.82 23.89
C THR A 897 5.33 -18.66 24.50
N ASN A 898 5.35 -19.99 24.26
CA ASN A 898 6.49 -20.83 24.62
C ASN A 898 7.66 -20.69 23.66
N ALA A 899 7.43 -20.41 22.37
CA ALA A 899 8.51 -20.06 21.44
C ALA A 899 9.27 -18.80 21.91
N LEU A 900 8.57 -17.82 22.51
CA LEU A 900 9.20 -16.66 23.16
C LEU A 900 9.95 -17.02 24.46
N SER A 901 9.52 -18.02 25.25
CA SER A 901 10.22 -18.36 26.50
C SER A 901 11.41 -19.31 26.31
N GLU A 902 11.46 -20.07 25.21
CA GLU A 902 12.54 -21.01 24.90
C GLU A 902 13.60 -20.46 23.91
N TRP A 903 13.44 -19.22 23.43
CA TRP A 903 14.24 -18.63 22.34
C TRP A 903 15.77 -18.71 22.55
N GLU A 904 16.28 -18.50 23.77
CA GLU A 904 17.74 -18.61 24.04
C GLU A 904 18.29 -20.02 23.77
N LYS A 905 17.47 -21.07 23.91
CA LYS A 905 17.85 -22.45 23.61
C LYS A 905 17.96 -22.69 22.10
N ALA A 906 17.15 -21.99 21.29
CA ALA A 906 17.30 -21.99 19.85
C ALA A 906 18.60 -21.28 19.42
N ALA A 907 18.90 -20.14 20.06
CA ALA A 907 20.14 -19.39 19.86
C ALA A 907 21.42 -20.14 20.28
N GLU A 908 21.34 -21.09 21.22
CA GLU A 908 22.45 -21.99 21.56
C GLU A 908 22.58 -23.23 20.64
N SER A 909 21.67 -23.38 19.66
CA SER A 909 21.59 -24.55 18.77
C SER A 909 21.75 -24.23 17.28
N SER A 910 21.89 -22.95 16.93
CA SER A 910 22.09 -22.41 15.58
C SER A 910 23.57 -22.17 15.25
#